data_AF-A0A367J7J1-F1
#
_entry.id   AF-A0A367J7J1-F1
#
_cell.length_a   1.000
_cell.length_b   1.000
_cell.length_c   1.000
_cell.angle_alpha   90.00
_cell.angle_beta   90.00
_cell.angle_gamma   90.00
#
_symmetry.space_group_name_H-M   'P 1'
#
loop_
_entity.id
_entity.type
_entity.pdbx_description
1 polymer ?
#
loop_
_entity_poly.entity_id
_entity_poly.type
_entity_poly.pdbx_seq_one_letter_code
_entity_poly.pdbx_strand_id
1 'polypeptide(L)'
;MKIQCIGNNVFICRTRQLKILFNCSLETKTLNKQQQEQQQQETRSDLSFILSRYFSEQGKRATDTQYSSVTSAINNCDEQTVFRIPDFRLIDIHTIDLVVIANSECMLGLPYLTEYMGYKGKIIATEPTIEFAKQRMEELVIYHSQNISYIDPGSSRYLTQLLPSSSIPEGWRSIYTLRDIESCIEKIQPVRYNESLLLFSTLRLVAHSSGYCLGSANWLLETSFKKIVFLSTTSNFNHLHPAPFDQTVLADADAVIVADVVEPSSNHISFDRAMTKLLAHTARTLRSNHNVLIASPSMNILFDLIGMIQTYLKSIGGKEIGPDRHDIPMYVVSPIADKSLKYANICGEWMNLDRQSLLYEPHMPLPHGQLMKTGALKVIPSLDSTVKPEIREPCIVFAGDPTCIHKGSIVWFMNQWKSSKDNTCLTIVPEAPITDEIKPRDCEMTCVHTPLDTRLKLEDIPSILRVKQPLKDTRYLLIPKMKGADLVKEELSNDLKTKVYIYTIGDIIHIDLKREWEEITVSEKLAKSIIPTHRQVNGHHVSLYAPINGILNVYNNNLELHPDMSNLRDNGQALRIQVELNTIIQQFKQNSIPIEIKSSQDGEITIELPSDLDSRVHIRQDSVTIVSDDERVRSLLKSIFIN
;
A
#
# COMPACT_ATOMS: atom_id res chain seq x y z
N MET A 1 -4.65 19.59 -3.11
CA MET A 1 -5.00 18.17 -2.88
C MET A 1 -6.08 18.09 -1.82
N LYS A 2 -7.02 17.14 -1.90
CA LYS A 2 -8.02 16.90 -0.84
C LYS A 2 -7.85 15.48 -0.30
N ILE A 3 -7.85 15.31 1.01
CA ILE A 3 -7.77 14.01 1.67
C ILE A 3 -9.03 13.86 2.52
N GLN A 4 -9.76 12.76 2.32
CA GLN A 4 -10.97 12.45 3.06
C GLN A 4 -10.78 11.13 3.81
N CYS A 5 -10.95 11.14 5.13
CA CYS A 5 -10.99 9.92 5.93
C CYS A 5 -12.43 9.37 5.91
N ILE A 6 -12.65 8.15 5.43
CA ILE A 6 -14.00 7.58 5.24
C ILE A 6 -14.30 6.40 6.17
N GLY A 7 -13.29 5.91 6.88
CA GLY A 7 -13.41 4.80 7.82
C GLY A 7 -12.13 4.63 8.62
N ASN A 8 -12.07 3.60 9.46
CA ASN A 8 -10.86 3.33 10.22
C ASN A 8 -9.71 2.90 9.29
N ASN A 9 -8.65 3.71 9.25
CA ASN A 9 -7.49 3.53 8.36
C ASN A 9 -7.85 3.48 6.84
N VAL A 10 -8.92 4.17 6.41
CA VAL A 10 -9.34 4.22 5.00
C VAL A 10 -9.50 5.67 4.51
N PHE A 11 -8.80 6.01 3.43
CA PHE A 11 -8.70 7.38 2.94
C PHE A 11 -8.93 7.50 1.44
N ILE A 12 -9.60 8.56 1.02
CA ILE A 12 -9.65 8.97 -0.37
C ILE A 12 -8.79 10.21 -0.55
N CYS A 13 -7.71 10.07 -1.32
CA CYS A 13 -6.90 11.17 -1.79
C CYS A 13 -7.39 11.61 -3.17
N ARG A 14 -7.85 12.86 -3.28
CA ARG A 14 -8.23 13.49 -4.55
C ARG A 14 -7.17 14.50 -4.94
N THR A 15 -6.47 14.19 -6.02
CA THR A 15 -5.63 15.15 -6.74
C THR A 15 -6.47 15.82 -7.83
N ARG A 16 -5.87 16.71 -8.64
CA ARG A 16 -6.60 17.34 -9.76
C ARG A 16 -7.05 16.33 -10.82
N GLN A 17 -6.37 15.19 -10.92
CA GLN A 17 -6.53 14.24 -12.02
C GLN A 17 -6.91 12.83 -11.56
N LEU A 18 -6.57 12.45 -10.33
CA LEU A 18 -6.73 11.09 -9.83
C LEU A 18 -7.47 11.08 -8.49
N LYS A 19 -8.34 10.10 -8.32
CA LYS A 19 -8.92 9.71 -7.02
C LYS A 19 -8.33 8.35 -6.61
N ILE A 20 -7.59 8.37 -5.51
CA ILE A 20 -6.87 7.21 -4.99
C ILE A 20 -7.52 6.82 -3.66
N LEU A 21 -7.95 5.56 -3.56
CA LEU A 21 -8.43 4.96 -2.32
C LEU A 21 -7.27 4.22 -1.64
N PHE A 22 -6.96 4.60 -0.41
CA PHE A 22 -6.03 3.88 0.45
C PHE A 22 -6.82 2.96 1.37
N ASN A 23 -6.45 1.68 1.32
CA ASN A 23 -7.01 0.58 2.10
C ASN A 23 -8.51 0.31 1.84
N CYS A 24 -8.94 -0.90 2.19
CA CYS A 24 -10.33 -1.35 2.19
C CYS A 24 -10.50 -2.37 3.32
N SER A 25 -10.50 -1.88 4.56
CA SER A 25 -10.62 -2.71 5.76
C SER A 25 -12.03 -3.28 5.92
N LEU A 26 -12.14 -4.36 6.71
CA LEU A 26 -13.40 -4.98 7.06
C LEU A 26 -13.62 -4.90 8.57
N GLU A 27 -14.74 -4.29 8.97
CA GLU A 27 -15.16 -4.28 10.36
C GLU A 27 -16.00 -5.52 10.64
N THR A 28 -15.76 -6.14 11.80
CA THR A 28 -16.47 -7.35 12.25
C THR A 28 -17.19 -7.05 13.56
N LYS A 29 -18.44 -7.51 13.68
CA LYS A 29 -19.20 -7.43 14.92
C LYS A 29 -19.94 -8.73 15.17
N THR A 30 -19.81 -9.25 16.39
CA THR A 30 -20.59 -10.38 16.89
C THR A 30 -21.81 -9.85 17.62
N LEU A 31 -23.00 -10.37 17.28
CA LEU A 31 -24.28 -9.99 17.84
C LEU A 31 -24.67 -10.99 18.93
N ASN A 32 -24.87 -10.50 20.15
CA ASN A 32 -25.32 -11.31 21.29
C ASN A 32 -26.85 -11.42 21.28
N LYS A 33 -27.39 -12.64 21.42
CA LYS A 33 -28.85 -12.91 21.47
C LYS A 33 -29.60 -12.11 22.55
N GLN A 34 -28.96 -11.75 23.66
CA GLN A 34 -29.61 -10.99 24.74
C GLN A 34 -30.08 -9.59 24.32
N GLN A 35 -29.47 -8.98 23.29
CA GLN A 35 -29.96 -7.71 22.73
C GLN A 35 -31.17 -7.90 21.80
N GLN A 36 -31.41 -9.11 21.28
CA GLN A 36 -32.54 -9.42 20.40
C GLN A 36 -33.85 -9.63 21.17
N GLU A 37 -33.81 -10.17 22.40
CA GLU A 37 -35.01 -10.40 23.21
C GLU A 37 -35.64 -9.10 23.73
N GLN A 38 -34.84 -8.05 23.97
CA GLN A 38 -35.36 -6.74 24.39
C GLN A 38 -36.01 -5.95 23.24
N GLN A 39 -35.58 -6.17 21.99
CA GLN A 39 -36.19 -5.51 20.81
C GLN A 39 -37.40 -6.29 20.26
N GLN A 40 -37.48 -7.60 20.45
CA GLN A 40 -38.60 -8.42 19.97
C GLN A 40 -39.87 -8.37 20.84
N GLN A 41 -39.83 -7.78 22.03
CA GLN A 41 -41.03 -7.64 22.87
C GLN A 41 -42.00 -6.54 22.39
N GLU A 42 -41.59 -5.64 21.50
CA GLU A 42 -42.45 -4.54 21.02
C GLU A 42 -43.21 -4.85 19.70
N THR A 43 -42.91 -5.96 19.02
CA THR A 43 -43.55 -6.30 17.72
C THR A 43 -44.04 -7.75 17.68
N ARG A 44 -44.98 -8.09 18.56
CA ARG A 44 -45.70 -9.38 18.51
C ARG A 44 -47.13 -9.20 18.04
N SER A 45 -47.31 -9.04 16.73
CA SER A 45 -48.53 -9.46 16.04
C SER A 45 -48.32 -9.41 14.53
N ASP A 46 -47.87 -10.51 13.90
CA ASP A 46 -48.09 -10.67 12.46
C ASP A 46 -48.11 -12.13 12.02
N LEU A 47 -49.13 -12.45 11.23
CA LEU A 47 -49.45 -13.75 10.62
C LEU A 47 -48.32 -14.30 9.70
N SER A 48 -47.32 -13.47 9.39
CA SER A 48 -46.14 -13.81 8.58
C SER A 48 -45.27 -14.92 9.19
N PHE A 49 -45.24 -15.02 10.53
CA PHE A 49 -44.48 -16.03 11.25
C PHE A 49 -45.07 -17.46 11.14
N ILE A 50 -46.39 -17.56 10.89
CA ILE A 50 -47.06 -18.86 10.74
C ILE A 50 -46.86 -19.41 9.32
N LEU A 51 -46.86 -18.52 8.32
CA LEU A 51 -46.69 -18.91 6.92
C LEU A 51 -45.26 -19.32 6.59
N SER A 52 -44.24 -18.69 7.18
CA SER A 52 -42.82 -19.06 6.96
C SER A 52 -42.50 -20.47 7.43
N ARG A 53 -43.22 -20.99 8.42
CA ARG A 53 -43.03 -22.35 8.95
C ARG A 53 -43.62 -23.41 8.02
N TYR A 54 -44.68 -23.10 7.28
CA TYR A 54 -45.35 -24.03 6.37
C TYR A 54 -44.58 -24.27 5.06
N PHE A 55 -43.85 -23.26 4.54
CA PHE A 55 -43.10 -23.40 3.29
C PHE A 55 -41.71 -24.05 3.44
N SER A 56 -41.23 -24.24 4.68
CA SER A 56 -39.92 -24.83 4.97
C SER A 56 -39.87 -26.36 4.78
N GLU A 57 -41.01 -27.05 4.85
CA GLU A 57 -41.02 -28.53 4.89
C GLU A 57 -41.04 -29.23 3.52
N GLN A 58 -41.25 -28.53 2.39
CA GLN A 58 -41.43 -29.18 1.08
C GLN A 58 -40.29 -29.02 0.07
N GLY A 59 -39.17 -28.40 0.44
CA GLY A 59 -38.03 -28.17 -0.47
C GLY A 59 -36.84 -29.10 -0.28
N LYS A 60 -37.02 -30.43 -0.21
CA LYS A 60 -35.89 -31.38 -0.18
C LYS A 60 -35.82 -32.18 -1.48
N ARG A 61 -34.89 -31.82 -2.39
CA ARG A 61 -34.13 -32.76 -3.25
C ARG A 61 -33.08 -32.09 -4.14
N ALA A 62 -31.85 -32.65 -4.08
CA ALA A 62 -30.75 -32.67 -5.06
C ALA A 62 -30.17 -31.28 -5.44
N THR A 63 -28.94 -30.91 -5.06
CA THR A 63 -27.63 -31.39 -5.55
C THR A 63 -26.50 -30.89 -4.61
N ASP A 64 -25.28 -31.44 -4.72
CA ASP A 64 -24.05 -31.20 -3.93
C ASP A 64 -23.82 -32.12 -2.70
N THR A 65 -23.72 -33.42 -3.00
CA THR A 65 -23.43 -34.51 -2.06
C THR A 65 -21.95 -34.69 -1.71
N GLN A 66 -21.10 -33.67 -1.84
CA GLN A 66 -19.66 -33.78 -1.46
C GLN A 66 -19.20 -32.80 -0.37
N TYR A 67 -20.04 -31.88 0.10
CA TYR A 67 -19.65 -30.91 1.15
C TYR A 67 -20.61 -30.87 2.36
N SER A 68 -21.65 -31.70 2.39
CA SER A 68 -22.63 -31.74 3.49
C SER A 68 -22.14 -32.47 4.75
N SER A 69 -20.91 -32.98 4.77
CA SER A 69 -20.32 -33.69 5.93
C SER A 69 -19.38 -32.84 6.77
N VAL A 70 -19.09 -31.59 6.37
CA VAL A 70 -18.20 -30.66 7.11
C VAL A 70 -18.99 -29.69 8.00
N THR A 71 -20.30 -29.58 7.82
CA THR A 71 -21.11 -28.49 8.39
C THR A 71 -21.90 -28.85 9.65
N SER A 72 -21.87 -30.10 10.13
CA SER A 72 -22.85 -30.57 11.12
C SER A 72 -22.39 -30.61 12.59
N ALA A 73 -21.30 -29.92 12.98
CA ALA A 73 -20.85 -29.97 14.38
C ALA A 73 -20.24 -28.67 14.98
N ILE A 74 -20.35 -27.50 14.33
CA ILE A 74 -20.12 -26.18 14.97
C ILE A 74 -21.46 -25.61 15.50
N ASN A 75 -22.34 -26.48 15.99
CA ASN A 75 -23.49 -26.05 16.78
C ASN A 75 -23.06 -26.00 18.24
N ASN A 76 -22.45 -24.89 18.65
CA ASN A 76 -22.41 -24.43 20.04
C ASN A 76 -21.89 -22.98 20.14
N CYS A 77 -22.57 -22.05 19.44
CA CYS A 77 -22.85 -20.68 19.89
C CYS A 77 -23.71 -19.99 18.83
N ASP A 78 -24.96 -19.68 19.18
CA ASP A 78 -25.97 -19.04 18.33
C ASP A 78 -25.70 -17.53 18.04
N GLU A 79 -24.47 -17.06 18.23
CA GLU A 79 -24.12 -15.65 18.05
C GLU A 79 -23.92 -15.37 16.56
N GLN A 80 -24.60 -14.36 16.01
CA GLN A 80 -24.48 -14.03 14.59
C GLN A 80 -23.31 -13.06 14.40
N THR A 81 -22.40 -13.32 13.45
CA THR A 81 -21.33 -12.37 13.11
C THR A 81 -21.69 -11.65 11.82
N VAL A 82 -21.58 -10.33 11.83
CA VAL A 82 -21.85 -9.45 10.69
C VAL A 82 -20.64 -8.60 10.39
N PHE A 83 -20.53 -8.18 9.14
CA PHE A 83 -19.38 -7.48 8.58
C PHE A 83 -19.79 -6.16 7.94
N ARG A 84 -18.90 -5.18 7.97
CA ARG A 84 -19.14 -3.86 7.39
C ARG A 84 -17.89 -3.32 6.70
N ILE A 85 -18.10 -2.73 5.53
CA ILE A 85 -17.08 -1.97 4.82
C ILE A 85 -17.23 -0.46 5.11
N PRO A 86 -16.19 0.36 4.82
CA PRO A 86 -16.30 1.82 4.91
C PRO A 86 -17.53 2.37 4.17
N ASP A 87 -18.03 3.50 4.65
CA ASP A 87 -19.23 4.11 4.08
C ASP A 87 -18.92 4.83 2.76
N PHE A 88 -19.23 4.17 1.65
CA PHE A 88 -19.08 4.72 0.30
C PHE A 88 -20.35 5.42 -0.22
N ARG A 89 -21.42 5.61 0.57
CA ARG A 89 -22.71 6.16 0.08
C ARG A 89 -22.59 7.51 -0.62
N LEU A 90 -21.63 8.34 -0.21
CA LEU A 90 -21.39 9.68 -0.77
C LEU A 90 -20.28 9.70 -1.83
N ILE A 91 -19.80 8.53 -2.26
CA ILE A 91 -18.65 8.38 -3.16
C ILE A 91 -19.07 7.51 -4.34
N ASP A 92 -18.96 8.07 -5.54
CA ASP A 92 -19.07 7.27 -6.76
C ASP A 92 -17.81 6.41 -6.96
N ILE A 93 -17.97 5.10 -6.76
CA ILE A 93 -16.90 4.10 -6.82
C ILE A 93 -16.30 3.98 -8.22
N HIS A 94 -17.09 4.25 -9.26
CA HIS A 94 -16.59 4.21 -10.64
C HIS A 94 -15.62 5.35 -10.95
N THR A 95 -15.57 6.38 -10.11
CA THR A 95 -14.63 7.50 -10.25
C THR A 95 -13.32 7.31 -9.52
N ILE A 96 -13.15 6.20 -8.80
CA ILE A 96 -11.89 5.85 -8.14
C ILE A 96 -10.99 5.20 -9.20
N ASP A 97 -9.81 5.77 -9.43
CA ASP A 97 -8.90 5.31 -10.48
C ASP A 97 -7.95 4.21 -9.98
N LEU A 98 -7.61 4.28 -8.69
CA LEU A 98 -6.59 3.46 -8.07
C LEU A 98 -6.94 3.12 -6.61
N VAL A 99 -6.76 1.86 -6.25
CA VAL A 99 -6.80 1.36 -4.88
C VAL A 99 -5.40 0.90 -4.49
N VAL A 100 -4.93 1.36 -3.34
CA VAL A 100 -3.60 1.04 -2.80
C VAL A 100 -3.77 0.43 -1.41
N ILE A 101 -3.18 -0.75 -1.19
CA ILE A 101 -3.34 -1.52 0.05
C ILE A 101 -2.03 -1.53 0.84
N ALA A 102 -2.09 -1.20 2.13
CA ALA A 102 -0.91 -1.14 2.99
C ALA A 102 -0.51 -2.48 3.64
N ASN A 103 -1.47 -3.32 4.03
CA ASN A 103 -1.20 -4.62 4.66
C ASN A 103 -2.39 -5.57 4.49
N SER A 104 -2.22 -6.83 4.93
CA SER A 104 -3.21 -7.89 4.71
C SER A 104 -4.58 -7.62 5.36
N GLU A 105 -4.60 -7.04 6.56
CA GLU A 105 -5.85 -6.70 7.27
C GLU A 105 -6.60 -5.54 6.59
N CYS A 106 -5.85 -4.61 5.99
CA CYS A 106 -6.40 -3.50 5.20
C CYS A 106 -7.01 -3.94 3.86
N MET A 107 -6.97 -5.22 3.51
CA MET A 107 -7.48 -5.75 2.25
C MET A 107 -8.82 -6.49 2.41
N LEU A 108 -9.24 -6.81 3.64
CA LEU A 108 -10.33 -7.76 3.91
C LEU A 108 -11.70 -7.34 3.37
N GLY A 109 -11.93 -6.05 3.11
CA GLY A 109 -13.16 -5.52 2.53
C GLY A 109 -13.17 -5.50 1.00
N LEU A 110 -12.05 -5.80 0.35
CA LEU A 110 -11.88 -5.65 -1.10
C LEU A 110 -12.87 -6.48 -1.95
N PRO A 111 -13.25 -7.73 -1.59
CA PRO A 111 -14.24 -8.48 -2.36
C PRO A 111 -15.60 -7.75 -2.47
N TYR A 112 -16.00 -7.00 -1.43
CA TYR A 112 -17.20 -6.16 -1.52
C TYR A 112 -17.04 -5.04 -2.55
N LEU A 113 -15.88 -4.39 -2.56
CA LEU A 113 -15.61 -3.29 -3.48
C LEU A 113 -15.61 -3.75 -4.95
N THR A 114 -14.98 -4.90 -5.23
CA THR A 114 -14.79 -5.42 -6.59
C THR A 114 -16.00 -6.19 -7.12
N GLU A 115 -16.57 -7.11 -6.35
CA GLU A 115 -17.62 -8.01 -6.84
C GLU A 115 -19.03 -7.43 -6.64
N TYR A 116 -19.24 -6.66 -5.57
CA TYR A 116 -20.57 -6.20 -5.20
C TYR A 116 -20.81 -4.72 -5.52
N MET A 117 -19.76 -3.89 -5.53
CA MET A 117 -19.87 -2.46 -5.84
C MET A 117 -19.38 -2.09 -7.24
N GLY A 118 -18.85 -3.06 -8.01
CA GLY A 118 -18.50 -2.88 -9.42
C GLY A 118 -17.30 -1.97 -9.66
N TYR A 119 -16.34 -1.90 -8.73
CA TYR A 119 -15.07 -1.20 -8.93
C TYR A 119 -14.27 -1.83 -10.08
N LYS A 120 -13.68 -0.99 -10.96
CA LYS A 120 -12.94 -1.39 -12.16
C LYS A 120 -11.56 -0.75 -12.32
N GLY A 121 -11.17 0.13 -11.38
CA GLY A 121 -9.85 0.76 -11.41
C GLY A 121 -8.73 -0.23 -11.06
N LYS A 122 -7.49 0.25 -11.07
CA LYS A 122 -6.33 -0.59 -10.70
C LYS A 122 -6.30 -0.84 -9.19
N ILE A 123 -5.83 -2.02 -8.77
CA ILE A 123 -5.60 -2.35 -7.36
C ILE A 123 -4.14 -2.76 -7.23
N ILE A 124 -3.43 -2.19 -6.26
CA ILE A 124 -1.99 -2.41 -6.07
C ILE A 124 -1.72 -2.78 -4.61
N ALA A 125 -0.97 -3.86 -4.43
CA ALA A 125 -0.55 -4.38 -3.13
C ALA A 125 0.78 -5.16 -3.26
N THR A 126 1.49 -5.37 -2.17
CA THR A 126 2.72 -6.20 -2.18
C THR A 126 2.39 -7.69 -2.24
N GLU A 127 3.30 -8.50 -2.79
CA GLU A 127 3.10 -9.95 -2.95
C GLU A 127 2.68 -10.67 -1.64
N PRO A 128 3.37 -10.50 -0.49
CA PRO A 128 2.97 -11.19 0.74
C PRO A 128 1.64 -10.67 1.31
N THR A 129 1.36 -9.38 1.15
CA THR A 129 0.08 -8.78 1.58
C THR A 129 -1.09 -9.47 0.89
N ILE A 130 -0.98 -9.72 -0.42
CA ILE A 130 -2.03 -10.38 -1.21
C ILE A 130 -2.26 -11.82 -0.70
N GLU A 131 -1.19 -12.58 -0.50
CA GLU A 131 -1.29 -13.99 -0.11
C GLU A 131 -1.78 -14.16 1.33
N PHE A 132 -1.28 -13.37 2.29
CA PHE A 132 -1.78 -13.40 3.67
C PHE A 132 -3.22 -12.89 3.75
N ALA A 133 -3.59 -11.86 2.99
CA ALA A 133 -4.98 -11.41 2.90
C ALA A 133 -5.89 -12.51 2.36
N LYS A 134 -5.51 -13.18 1.26
CA LYS A 134 -6.28 -14.29 0.69
C LYS A 134 -6.52 -15.39 1.73
N GLN A 135 -5.47 -15.84 2.42
CA GLN A 135 -5.59 -16.85 3.47
C GLN A 135 -6.51 -16.35 4.60
N ARG A 136 -6.37 -15.10 5.02
CA ARG A 136 -7.23 -14.52 6.06
C ARG A 136 -8.70 -14.46 5.64
N MET A 137 -8.99 -14.07 4.40
CA MET A 137 -10.33 -14.08 3.83
C MET A 137 -10.91 -15.50 3.77
N GLU A 138 -10.13 -16.50 3.33
CA GLU A 138 -10.53 -17.92 3.33
C GLU A 138 -10.89 -18.40 4.75
N GLU A 139 -10.07 -18.05 5.75
CA GLU A 139 -10.33 -18.38 7.15
C GLU A 139 -11.63 -17.77 7.67
N LEU A 140 -11.89 -16.49 7.38
CA LEU A 140 -13.14 -15.82 7.75
C LEU A 140 -14.35 -16.51 7.11
N VAL A 141 -14.27 -16.87 5.83
CA VAL A 141 -15.35 -17.61 5.16
C VAL A 141 -15.56 -18.97 5.82
N ILE A 142 -14.51 -19.72 6.15
CA ILE A 142 -14.64 -21.03 6.81
C ILE A 142 -15.33 -20.91 8.17
N TYR A 143 -14.99 -19.90 8.97
CA TYR A 143 -15.60 -19.74 10.30
C TYR A 143 -17.03 -19.14 10.27
N HIS A 144 -17.38 -18.39 9.23
CA HIS A 144 -18.62 -17.59 9.21
C HIS A 144 -19.61 -17.96 8.09
N SER A 145 -19.24 -18.81 7.12
CA SER A 145 -20.16 -19.29 6.07
C SER A 145 -21.13 -20.34 6.62
N GLN A 146 -22.26 -19.89 7.17
CA GLN A 146 -23.43 -20.77 7.36
C GLN A 146 -24.26 -20.75 6.07
N ASN A 147 -24.39 -21.90 5.39
CA ASN A 147 -25.25 -22.20 4.21
C ASN A 147 -25.95 -20.99 3.56
N ILE A 148 -25.19 -20.13 2.87
CA ILE A 148 -25.76 -19.06 2.04
C ILE A 148 -26.05 -19.66 0.67
N SER A 149 -27.31 -20.01 0.42
CA SER A 149 -27.76 -20.45 -0.89
C SER A 149 -27.90 -19.24 -1.82
N TYR A 150 -26.85 -18.96 -2.59
CA TYR A 150 -26.84 -18.11 -3.79
C TYR A 150 -27.18 -16.62 -3.61
N ILE A 151 -26.30 -15.73 -4.09
CA ILE A 151 -26.52 -14.27 -4.13
C ILE A 151 -26.66 -13.84 -5.60
N ASP A 152 -27.80 -13.28 -5.97
CA ASP A 152 -28.04 -12.74 -7.32
C ASP A 152 -27.48 -11.30 -7.45
N PRO A 153 -26.53 -11.05 -8.37
CA PRO A 153 -25.92 -9.73 -8.59
C PRO A 153 -26.84 -8.69 -9.27
N GLY A 154 -28.12 -8.99 -9.56
CA GLY A 154 -29.07 -8.12 -10.32
C GLY A 154 -30.22 -7.38 -9.60
N SER A 155 -30.54 -7.61 -8.32
CA SER A 155 -31.70 -7.01 -7.63
C SER A 155 -31.39 -5.83 -6.68
N SER A 156 -31.85 -4.60 -6.98
CA SER A 156 -31.74 -3.38 -6.13
C SER A 156 -32.27 -3.49 -4.67
N ARG A 157 -32.75 -4.67 -4.26
CA ARG A 157 -32.99 -5.10 -2.87
C ARG A 157 -31.83 -5.92 -2.27
N TYR A 158 -30.60 -5.70 -2.76
CA TYR A 158 -29.36 -6.39 -2.38
C TYR A 158 -28.98 -6.32 -0.89
N LEU A 159 -29.47 -5.33 -0.15
CA LEU A 159 -29.10 -5.09 1.25
C LEU A 159 -29.95 -5.86 2.25
N THR A 160 -31.04 -6.50 1.82
CA THR A 160 -32.06 -7.05 2.72
C THR A 160 -32.34 -8.54 2.52
N GLN A 161 -31.69 -9.20 1.56
CA GLN A 161 -31.94 -10.61 1.24
C GLN A 161 -30.95 -11.58 1.88
N LEU A 162 -30.64 -11.37 3.17
CA LEU A 162 -29.78 -12.29 3.92
C LEU A 162 -30.42 -12.92 5.17
N LEU A 163 -31.72 -12.66 5.48
CA LEU A 163 -32.58 -13.31 6.50
C LEU A 163 -33.84 -12.41 6.70
N PRO A 164 -34.89 -12.80 7.48
CA PRO A 164 -36.06 -11.95 7.72
C PRO A 164 -35.63 -10.54 8.16
N SER A 165 -36.17 -9.54 7.47
CA SER A 165 -35.72 -8.15 7.36
C SER A 165 -35.76 -7.30 8.65
N SER A 166 -35.77 -7.89 9.84
CA SER A 166 -36.00 -7.18 11.09
C SER A 166 -34.81 -7.19 12.08
N SER A 167 -33.66 -7.80 11.76
CA SER A 167 -32.59 -8.02 12.76
C SER A 167 -31.16 -7.57 12.42
N ILE A 168 -30.88 -7.05 11.22
CA ILE A 168 -29.51 -6.59 10.86
C ILE A 168 -29.50 -5.06 10.79
N PRO A 169 -28.66 -4.36 11.59
CA PRO A 169 -28.53 -2.91 11.52
C PRO A 169 -28.04 -2.42 10.15
N GLU A 170 -28.44 -1.23 9.74
CA GLU A 170 -28.07 -0.64 8.44
C GLU A 170 -26.54 -0.65 8.22
N GLY A 171 -26.11 -1.10 7.03
CA GLY A 171 -24.70 -1.15 6.62
C GLY A 171 -23.95 -2.44 6.97
N TRP A 172 -24.51 -3.33 7.78
CA TRP A 172 -23.92 -4.63 8.12
C TRP A 172 -24.38 -5.73 7.14
N ARG A 173 -23.50 -6.69 6.85
CA ARG A 173 -23.67 -7.73 5.81
C ARG A 173 -23.12 -9.09 6.26
N SER A 174 -23.51 -10.16 5.58
CA SER A 174 -22.86 -11.48 5.70
C SER A 174 -21.54 -11.49 4.95
N ILE A 175 -20.64 -12.40 5.32
CA ILE A 175 -19.33 -12.60 4.67
C ILE A 175 -19.52 -12.97 3.18
N TYR A 176 -18.59 -12.53 2.33
CA TYR A 176 -18.49 -12.94 0.93
C TYR A 176 -18.14 -14.43 0.77
N THR A 177 -18.13 -14.93 -0.48
CA THR A 177 -17.86 -16.33 -0.80
C THR A 177 -16.40 -16.58 -1.22
N LEU A 178 -15.97 -17.85 -1.24
CA LEU A 178 -14.64 -18.23 -1.75
C LEU A 178 -14.43 -17.82 -3.22
N ARG A 179 -15.49 -17.88 -4.03
CA ARG A 179 -15.44 -17.47 -5.44
C ARG A 179 -15.19 -15.97 -5.59
N ASP A 180 -15.79 -15.17 -4.71
CA ASP A 180 -15.56 -13.72 -4.70
C ASP A 180 -14.11 -13.40 -4.35
N ILE A 181 -13.51 -14.16 -3.44
CA ILE A 181 -12.08 -14.02 -3.09
C ILE A 181 -11.22 -14.30 -4.31
N GLU A 182 -11.42 -15.43 -5.00
CA GLU A 182 -10.63 -15.80 -6.19
C GLU A 182 -10.71 -14.72 -7.28
N SER A 183 -11.91 -14.28 -7.66
CA SER A 183 -12.14 -13.21 -8.63
C SER A 183 -11.53 -11.87 -8.19
N CYS A 184 -11.59 -11.55 -6.90
CA CYS A 184 -10.99 -10.34 -6.34
C CYS A 184 -9.46 -10.35 -6.44
N ILE A 185 -8.81 -11.47 -6.08
CA ILE A 185 -7.35 -11.59 -6.06
C ILE A 185 -6.75 -11.47 -7.48
N GLU A 186 -7.43 -12.03 -8.49
CA GLU A 186 -6.99 -11.95 -9.90
C GLU A 186 -6.91 -10.50 -10.44
N LYS A 187 -7.62 -9.55 -9.81
CA LYS A 187 -7.67 -8.14 -10.23
C LYS A 187 -6.52 -7.30 -9.65
N ILE A 188 -5.70 -7.87 -8.77
CA ILE A 188 -4.67 -7.15 -8.02
C ILE A 188 -3.33 -7.23 -8.73
N GLN A 189 -2.71 -6.07 -8.92
CA GLN A 189 -1.34 -5.98 -9.41
C GLN A 189 -0.36 -6.10 -8.23
N PRO A 190 0.44 -7.19 -8.15
CA PRO A 190 1.49 -7.31 -7.15
C PRO A 190 2.65 -6.34 -7.44
N VAL A 191 3.29 -5.84 -6.39
CA VAL A 191 4.51 -5.03 -6.47
C VAL A 191 5.54 -5.41 -5.41
N ARG A 192 6.78 -5.00 -5.64
CA ARG A 192 7.89 -5.18 -4.69
C ARG A 192 8.26 -3.88 -4.00
N TYR A 193 8.99 -4.00 -2.88
CA TYR A 193 9.57 -2.83 -2.24
C TYR A 193 10.54 -2.12 -3.19
N ASN A 194 10.52 -0.79 -3.16
CA ASN A 194 11.35 0.08 -3.99
C ASN A 194 11.12 -0.04 -5.51
N GLU A 195 10.12 -0.81 -5.93
CA GLU A 195 9.67 -0.82 -7.32
C GLU A 195 8.97 0.50 -7.65
N SER A 196 9.40 1.15 -8.73
CA SER A 196 8.85 2.44 -9.16
C SER A 196 7.81 2.25 -10.26
N LEU A 197 6.53 2.32 -9.90
CA LEU A 197 5.44 2.26 -10.86
C LEU A 197 5.05 3.65 -11.36
N LEU A 198 5.21 3.89 -12.66
CA LEU A 198 4.68 5.10 -13.31
C LEU A 198 3.23 4.85 -13.77
N LEU A 199 2.28 5.39 -13.02
CA LEU A 199 0.84 5.27 -13.26
C LEU A 199 0.31 6.55 -13.91
N PHE A 200 -0.55 6.39 -14.93
CA PHE A 200 -1.25 7.49 -15.60
C PHE A 200 -0.32 8.60 -16.13
N SER A 201 0.94 8.26 -16.41
CA SER A 201 2.03 9.15 -16.85
C SER A 201 2.40 10.28 -15.88
N THR A 202 1.76 10.40 -14.71
CA THR A 202 1.94 11.54 -13.79
C THR A 202 2.25 11.15 -12.36
N LEU A 203 1.94 9.92 -11.98
CA LEU A 203 2.07 9.45 -10.61
C LEU A 203 3.11 8.34 -10.56
N ARG A 204 4.23 8.60 -9.90
CA ARG A 204 5.16 7.57 -9.47
C ARG A 204 4.71 7.03 -8.11
N LEU A 205 4.40 5.74 -8.07
CA LEU A 205 4.01 5.04 -6.85
C LEU A 205 5.11 4.05 -6.46
N VAL A 206 5.56 4.12 -5.20
CA VAL A 206 6.60 3.22 -4.66
C VAL A 206 6.15 2.68 -3.31
N ALA A 207 6.29 1.37 -3.11
CA ALA A 207 6.08 0.72 -1.81
C ALA A 207 7.39 0.70 -1.01
N HIS A 208 7.36 1.18 0.23
CA HIS A 208 8.46 1.08 1.19
C HIS A 208 8.03 0.23 2.38
N SER A 209 8.94 -0.52 3.02
CA SER A 209 8.57 -1.33 4.18
C SER A 209 8.05 -0.47 5.33
N SER A 210 6.94 -0.87 5.94
CA SER A 210 6.40 -0.24 7.17
C SER A 210 6.87 -0.92 8.46
N GLY A 211 7.52 -2.08 8.38
CA GLY A 211 8.00 -2.83 9.55
C GLY A 211 6.94 -3.55 10.38
N TYR A 212 5.66 -3.49 10.00
CA TYR A 212 4.57 -4.02 10.81
C TYR A 212 4.32 -5.53 10.66
N CYS A 213 4.20 -6.02 9.43
CA CYS A 213 4.07 -7.45 9.12
C CYS A 213 4.74 -7.78 7.78
N LEU A 214 4.80 -9.06 7.40
CA LEU A 214 5.37 -9.45 6.11
C LEU A 214 4.59 -8.81 4.95
N GLY A 215 5.29 -8.04 4.14
CA GLY A 215 4.71 -7.30 3.01
C GLY A 215 4.08 -5.95 3.37
N SER A 216 3.96 -5.57 4.64
CA SER A 216 3.33 -4.29 4.99
C SER A 216 4.10 -3.09 4.45
N ALA A 217 3.39 -2.18 3.76
CA ALA A 217 3.97 -1.08 3.03
C ALA A 217 3.46 0.30 3.47
N ASN A 218 4.39 1.24 3.52
CA ASN A 218 4.14 2.67 3.47
C ASN A 218 4.29 3.14 2.03
N TRP A 219 3.34 3.94 1.55
CA TRP A 219 3.24 4.28 0.14
C TRP A 219 3.77 5.67 -0.14
N LEU A 220 4.72 5.74 -1.06
CA LEU A 220 5.24 6.98 -1.61
C LEU A 220 4.52 7.31 -2.90
N LEU A 221 3.87 8.46 -2.93
CA LEU A 221 3.21 9.05 -4.09
C LEU A 221 3.99 10.28 -4.50
N GLU A 222 4.69 10.16 -5.61
CA GLU A 222 5.50 11.23 -6.16
C GLU A 222 4.91 11.68 -7.49
N THR A 223 4.64 12.96 -7.57
CA THR A 223 4.36 13.67 -8.81
C THR A 223 5.59 14.49 -9.17
N SER A 224 5.65 15.09 -10.36
CA SER A 224 6.81 15.89 -10.80
C SER A 224 7.23 17.02 -9.85
N PHE A 225 6.36 17.42 -8.91
CA PHE A 225 6.60 18.55 -8.01
C PHE A 225 6.48 18.21 -6.53
N LYS A 226 5.78 17.13 -6.19
CA LYS A 226 5.31 16.90 -4.83
C LYS A 226 5.43 15.45 -4.44
N LYS A 227 5.95 15.27 -3.23
CA LYS A 227 6.19 14.00 -2.57
C LYS A 227 5.22 13.83 -1.40
N ILE A 228 4.30 12.88 -1.54
CA ILE A 228 3.27 12.56 -0.54
C ILE A 228 3.56 11.16 0.00
N VAL A 229 3.61 11.01 1.32
CA VAL A 229 3.86 9.73 1.99
C VAL A 229 2.65 9.33 2.79
N PHE A 230 2.14 8.13 2.56
CA PHE A 230 1.08 7.51 3.34
C PHE A 230 1.70 6.47 4.27
N LEU A 231 1.79 6.83 5.56
CA LEU A 231 2.13 5.91 6.64
C LEU A 231 0.81 5.29 7.13
N SER A 232 0.57 4.04 6.75
CA SER A 232 -0.52 3.27 7.34
C SER A 232 -0.01 2.63 8.64
N THR A 233 -0.34 1.37 8.90
CA THR A 233 0.18 0.63 10.05
C THR A 233 1.70 0.45 9.94
N THR A 234 2.44 1.20 10.75
CA THR A 234 3.91 1.24 10.79
C THR A 234 4.41 0.71 12.14
N SER A 235 5.62 0.14 12.20
CA SER A 235 6.26 -0.32 13.43
C SER A 235 7.73 0.06 13.50
N ASN A 236 8.23 0.31 14.71
CA ASN A 236 9.64 0.60 14.98
C ASN A 236 10.43 -0.61 15.53
N PHE A 237 9.84 -1.80 15.59
CA PHE A 237 10.48 -2.99 16.17
C PHE A 237 11.38 -3.71 15.15
N ASN A 238 12.64 -3.31 15.08
CA ASN A 238 13.60 -3.85 14.10
C ASN A 238 14.04 -5.31 14.37
N HIS A 239 13.79 -5.83 15.57
CA HIS A 239 14.19 -7.18 15.98
C HIS A 239 13.15 -8.26 15.61
N LEU A 240 11.95 -7.86 15.21
CA LEU A 240 10.90 -8.77 14.74
C LEU A 240 11.17 -9.20 13.30
N HIS A 241 10.47 -10.23 12.83
CA HIS A 241 10.71 -10.79 11.50
C HIS A 241 10.56 -9.84 10.30
N PRO A 242 9.66 -8.85 10.25
CA PRO A 242 9.48 -8.03 9.03
C PRO A 242 10.70 -7.17 8.71
N ALA A 243 10.87 -6.79 7.44
CA ALA A 243 11.86 -5.79 7.05
C ALA A 243 11.61 -4.48 7.84
N PRO A 244 12.64 -3.86 8.46
CA PRO A 244 12.47 -2.64 9.25
C PRO A 244 11.74 -1.52 8.52
N PHE A 245 11.09 -0.62 9.27
CA PHE A 245 10.50 0.58 8.71
C PHE A 245 11.55 1.43 7.98
N ASP A 246 11.36 1.62 6.68
CA ASP A 246 12.22 2.44 5.85
C ASP A 246 11.92 3.94 6.04
N GLN A 247 12.59 4.56 7.00
CA GLN A 247 12.46 5.98 7.30
C GLN A 247 13.01 6.90 6.19
N THR A 248 13.71 6.37 5.18
CA THR A 248 14.22 7.20 4.07
C THR A 248 13.10 7.78 3.22
N VAL A 249 11.93 7.12 3.20
CA VAL A 249 10.73 7.57 2.49
C VAL A 249 10.28 8.97 2.92
N LEU A 250 10.54 9.35 4.18
CA LEU A 250 10.14 10.63 4.77
C LEU A 250 11.05 11.81 4.40
N ALA A 251 12.22 11.55 3.81
CA ALA A 251 13.12 12.60 3.36
C ALA A 251 12.42 13.49 2.31
N ASP A 252 12.45 14.81 2.51
CA ASP A 252 11.84 15.80 1.61
C ASP A 252 10.35 15.57 1.28
N ALA A 253 9.61 14.86 2.14
CA ALA A 253 8.17 14.70 1.95
C ALA A 253 7.43 16.03 2.20
N ASP A 254 6.65 16.49 1.21
CA ASP A 254 5.78 17.66 1.29
C ASP A 254 4.55 17.40 2.14
N ALA A 255 4.01 16.18 2.08
CA ALA A 255 2.87 15.76 2.88
C ALA A 255 3.08 14.36 3.44
N VAL A 256 2.79 14.17 4.72
CA VAL A 256 2.82 12.87 5.39
C VAL A 256 1.45 12.64 6.03
N ILE A 257 0.79 11.56 5.65
CA ILE A 257 -0.46 11.11 6.26
C ILE A 257 -0.13 9.94 7.14
N VAL A 258 -0.42 10.05 8.44
CA VAL A 258 -0.21 8.99 9.41
C VAL A 258 -1.55 8.43 9.82
N ALA A 259 -1.70 7.12 9.71
CA ALA A 259 -2.89 6.38 10.09
C ALA A 259 -2.53 5.20 11.02
N ASP A 260 -3.53 4.70 11.75
CA ASP A 260 -3.43 3.49 12.59
C ASP A 260 -2.22 3.45 13.52
N VAL A 261 -2.18 4.41 14.46
CA VAL A 261 -1.15 4.57 15.49
C VAL A 261 -1.72 4.31 16.88
N VAL A 262 -0.86 3.94 17.83
CA VAL A 262 -1.24 3.71 19.23
C VAL A 262 -1.39 5.05 19.96
N GLU A 263 -2.46 5.15 20.76
CA GLU A 263 -2.64 6.29 21.65
C GLU A 263 -1.50 6.38 22.67
N PRO A 264 -0.92 7.57 22.90
CA PRO A 264 -0.02 7.82 24.00
C PRO A 264 -0.83 7.85 25.30
N SER A 265 -0.96 6.70 25.97
CA SER A 265 -1.62 6.62 27.28
C SER A 265 -0.76 5.87 28.30
N SER A 266 -0.82 6.36 29.56
CA SER A 266 -0.15 5.77 30.73
C SER A 266 -0.63 4.35 31.07
N ASN A 267 -1.77 3.93 30.50
CA ASN A 267 -2.40 2.65 30.79
C ASN A 267 -2.03 1.56 29.78
N HIS A 268 -1.39 1.90 28.65
CA HIS A 268 -0.87 0.90 27.73
C HIS A 268 0.37 0.24 28.33
N ILE A 269 0.32 -1.09 28.43
CA ILE A 269 1.49 -1.89 28.76
C ILE A 269 2.41 -1.81 27.54
N SER A 270 3.67 -1.43 27.72
CA SER A 270 4.65 -1.46 26.63
C SER A 270 4.79 -2.88 26.08
N PHE A 271 5.11 -3.01 24.80
CA PHE A 271 5.32 -4.30 24.14
C PHE A 271 6.24 -5.22 24.95
N ASP A 272 7.39 -4.71 25.41
CA ASP A 272 8.37 -5.50 26.19
C ASP A 272 7.79 -6.03 27.52
N ARG A 273 7.00 -5.20 28.21
CA ARG A 273 6.36 -5.58 29.47
C ARG A 273 5.22 -6.58 29.24
N ALA A 274 4.45 -6.42 28.17
CA ALA A 274 3.42 -7.35 27.76
C ALA A 274 4.04 -8.71 27.37
N MET A 275 5.08 -8.70 26.55
CA MET A 275 5.83 -9.90 26.18
C MET A 275 6.41 -10.61 27.40
N THR A 276 7.06 -9.88 28.32
CA THR A 276 7.59 -10.44 29.57
C THR A 276 6.50 -11.11 30.41
N LYS A 277 5.33 -10.47 30.51
CA LYS A 277 4.16 -11.02 31.23
C LYS A 277 3.66 -12.30 30.56
N LEU A 278 3.53 -12.31 29.23
CA LEU A 278 3.11 -13.49 28.47
C LEU A 278 4.06 -14.67 28.68
N LEU A 279 5.37 -14.44 28.55
CA LEU A 279 6.40 -15.45 28.74
C LEU A 279 6.40 -16.01 30.18
N ALA A 280 6.26 -15.13 31.17
CA ALA A 280 6.20 -15.53 32.57
C ALA A 280 4.96 -16.38 32.88
N HIS A 281 3.78 -16.01 32.38
CA HIS A 281 2.57 -16.83 32.53
C HIS A 281 2.73 -18.20 31.85
N THR A 282 3.25 -18.21 30.62
CA THR A 282 3.49 -19.44 29.86
C THR A 282 4.41 -20.39 30.62
N ALA A 283 5.57 -19.90 31.09
CA ALA A 283 6.52 -20.72 31.84
C ALA A 283 5.98 -21.22 33.19
N ARG A 284 5.23 -20.37 33.92
CA ARG A 284 4.62 -20.75 35.21
C ARG A 284 3.65 -21.91 35.02
N THR A 285 2.78 -21.81 34.01
CA THR A 285 1.75 -22.81 33.72
C THR A 285 2.37 -24.15 33.29
N LEU A 286 3.39 -24.11 32.43
CA LEU A 286 4.09 -25.33 31.99
C LEU A 286 4.89 -25.99 33.11
N ARG A 287 5.48 -25.21 34.04
CA ARG A 287 6.18 -25.74 35.21
C ARG A 287 5.23 -26.53 36.13
N SER A 288 3.98 -26.10 36.22
CA SER A 288 2.93 -26.80 36.95
C SER A 288 2.31 -27.98 36.17
N ASN A 289 2.85 -28.38 35.00
CA ASN A 289 2.31 -29.43 34.12
C ASN A 289 0.89 -29.16 33.60
N HIS A 290 0.58 -27.90 33.27
CA HIS A 290 -0.72 -27.50 32.74
C HIS A 290 -0.61 -26.90 31.34
N ASN A 291 -1.75 -26.76 30.67
CA ASN A 291 -1.84 -26.32 29.27
C ASN A 291 -1.92 -24.81 29.14
N VAL A 292 -1.31 -24.29 28.08
CA VAL A 292 -1.35 -22.88 27.71
C VAL A 292 -2.09 -22.72 26.39
N LEU A 293 -3.21 -22.01 26.41
CA LEU A 293 -3.95 -21.57 25.22
C LEU A 293 -3.58 -20.11 24.92
N ILE A 294 -3.08 -19.85 23.73
CA ILE A 294 -2.77 -18.50 23.24
C ILE A 294 -3.74 -18.19 22.11
N ALA A 295 -4.70 -17.30 22.38
CA ALA A 295 -5.64 -16.82 21.38
C ALA A 295 -4.91 -15.82 20.46
N SER A 296 -4.63 -16.24 19.23
CA SER A 296 -3.82 -15.51 18.26
C SER A 296 -4.19 -15.93 16.85
N PRO A 297 -4.36 -14.96 15.91
CA PRO A 297 -4.38 -15.27 14.49
C PRO A 297 -3.13 -16.07 14.08
N SER A 298 -3.26 -16.86 13.03
CA SER A 298 -2.21 -17.79 12.54
C SER A 298 -1.11 -17.09 11.72
N MET A 299 -0.87 -15.80 11.98
CA MET A 299 0.00 -14.93 11.19
C MET A 299 0.57 -13.79 12.04
N ASN A 300 1.40 -12.93 11.42
CA ASN A 300 2.01 -11.75 12.04
C ASN A 300 2.89 -12.14 13.24
N ILE A 301 2.63 -11.58 14.42
CA ILE A 301 3.45 -11.73 15.63
C ILE A 301 3.61 -13.19 16.09
N LEU A 302 2.70 -14.09 15.69
CA LEU A 302 2.80 -15.52 15.97
C LEU A 302 4.15 -16.11 15.55
N PHE A 303 4.68 -15.70 14.39
CA PHE A 303 5.92 -16.25 13.83
C PHE A 303 7.12 -16.00 14.75
N ASP A 304 7.21 -14.80 15.33
CA ASP A 304 8.25 -14.47 16.32
C ASP A 304 7.95 -15.14 17.67
N LEU A 305 6.68 -15.14 18.08
CA LEU A 305 6.26 -15.61 19.40
C LEU A 305 6.64 -17.08 19.65
N ILE A 306 6.53 -17.93 18.63
CA ILE A 306 6.96 -19.34 18.70
C ILE A 306 8.44 -19.43 19.09
N GLY A 307 9.32 -18.67 18.43
CA GLY A 307 10.76 -18.66 18.73
C GLY A 307 11.10 -17.99 20.05
N MET A 308 10.39 -16.91 20.40
CA MET A 308 10.58 -16.20 21.67
C MET A 308 10.24 -17.10 22.86
N ILE A 309 9.13 -17.85 22.80
CA ILE A 309 8.77 -18.81 23.84
C ILE A 309 9.81 -19.93 23.94
N GLN A 310 10.23 -20.51 22.80
CA GLN A 310 11.27 -21.55 22.79
C GLN A 310 12.57 -21.07 23.45
N THR A 311 13.03 -19.88 23.07
CA THR A 311 14.28 -19.29 23.59
C THR A 311 14.16 -18.98 25.08
N TYR A 312 13.02 -18.45 25.51
CA TYR A 312 12.76 -18.13 26.91
C TYR A 312 12.70 -19.36 27.81
N LEU A 313 12.01 -20.43 27.40
CA LEU A 313 11.94 -21.67 28.18
C LEU A 313 13.34 -22.30 28.34
N LYS A 314 14.14 -22.26 27.29
CA LYS A 314 15.54 -22.73 27.34
C LYS A 314 16.39 -21.88 28.28
N SER A 315 16.24 -20.56 28.28
CA SER A 315 17.07 -19.66 29.11
C SER A 315 16.81 -19.79 30.60
N ILE A 316 15.57 -20.14 31.00
CA ILE A 316 15.22 -20.36 32.41
C ILE A 316 15.43 -21.79 32.89
N GLY A 317 16.02 -22.68 32.08
CA GLY A 317 16.17 -24.11 32.38
C GLY A 317 14.82 -24.83 32.54
N GLY A 318 13.79 -24.36 31.84
CA GLY A 318 12.47 -24.97 31.82
C GLY A 318 12.42 -26.24 30.96
N LYS A 319 11.23 -26.81 30.82
CA LYS A 319 11.02 -27.92 29.88
C LYS A 319 11.26 -27.45 28.45
N GLU A 320 12.00 -28.23 27.68
CA GLU A 320 12.30 -27.91 26.29
C GLU A 320 11.08 -28.09 25.38
N ILE A 321 11.06 -27.36 24.26
CA ILE A 321 10.08 -27.55 23.20
C ILE A 321 10.60 -28.64 22.28
N GLY A 322 9.81 -29.69 22.10
CA GLY A 322 10.28 -30.87 21.36
C GLY A 322 9.20 -31.93 21.14
N PRO A 323 9.48 -32.91 20.27
CA PRO A 323 8.54 -33.97 19.94
C PRO A 323 8.51 -35.09 20.99
N ASP A 324 9.55 -35.22 21.83
CA ASP A 324 9.69 -36.35 22.74
C ASP A 324 8.72 -36.27 23.92
N ARG A 325 8.44 -37.41 24.56
CA ARG A 325 7.43 -37.52 25.63
C ARG A 325 7.68 -36.59 26.83
N HIS A 326 8.93 -36.25 27.09
CA HIS A 326 9.31 -35.39 28.21
C HIS A 326 9.32 -33.90 27.85
N ASP A 327 9.28 -33.57 26.56
CA ASP A 327 9.27 -32.21 26.04
C ASP A 327 7.86 -31.63 25.99
N ILE A 328 7.74 -30.32 25.76
CA ILE A 328 6.47 -29.64 25.54
C ILE A 328 6.22 -29.50 24.02
N PRO A 329 5.13 -30.07 23.48
CA PRO A 329 4.74 -29.85 22.10
C PRO A 329 4.00 -28.52 21.95
N MET A 330 4.10 -27.94 20.75
CA MET A 330 3.32 -26.79 20.33
C MET A 330 2.32 -27.19 19.25
N TYR A 331 1.13 -26.59 19.26
CA TYR A 331 0.12 -26.77 18.22
C TYR A 331 -0.38 -25.43 17.69
N VAL A 332 -0.62 -25.33 16.38
CA VAL A 332 -1.31 -24.19 15.77
C VAL A 332 -2.60 -24.68 15.13
N VAL A 333 -3.73 -24.12 15.56
CA VAL A 333 -5.06 -24.61 15.19
C VAL A 333 -5.81 -23.57 14.37
N SER A 334 -5.84 -23.79 13.06
CA SER A 334 -6.54 -22.95 12.08
C SER A 334 -6.52 -23.63 10.72
N PRO A 335 -7.57 -23.44 9.89
CA PRO A 335 -7.63 -24.02 8.54
C PRO A 335 -6.53 -23.51 7.61
N ILE A 336 -5.92 -22.36 7.92
CA ILE A 336 -4.88 -21.73 7.10
C ILE A 336 -3.47 -21.85 7.69
N ALA A 337 -3.31 -22.35 8.91
CA ALA A 337 -2.03 -22.33 9.62
C ALA A 337 -0.89 -23.02 8.88
N ASP A 338 -1.15 -24.13 8.18
CA ASP A 338 -0.12 -24.83 7.41
C ASP A 338 0.37 -23.98 6.23
N LYS A 339 -0.56 -23.33 5.52
CA LYS A 339 -0.25 -22.42 4.40
C LYS A 339 0.51 -21.20 4.91
N SER A 340 0.02 -20.55 5.97
CA SER A 340 0.60 -19.30 6.47
C SER A 340 2.01 -19.50 7.04
N LEU A 341 2.24 -20.56 7.82
CA LEU A 341 3.55 -20.86 8.39
C LEU A 341 4.58 -21.24 7.33
N LYS A 342 4.19 -22.03 6.33
CA LYS A 342 5.09 -22.40 5.22
C LYS A 342 5.42 -21.19 4.36
N TYR A 343 4.41 -20.41 3.97
CA TYR A 343 4.60 -19.21 3.15
C TYR A 343 5.49 -18.17 3.86
N ALA A 344 5.30 -17.97 5.16
CA ALA A 344 6.16 -17.07 5.93
C ALA A 344 7.66 -17.42 5.83
N ASN A 345 8.05 -18.71 5.81
CA ASN A 345 9.45 -19.09 5.63
C ASN A 345 9.99 -18.89 4.21
N ILE A 346 9.09 -18.77 3.21
CA ILE A 346 9.48 -18.51 1.82
C ILE A 346 9.70 -17.01 1.60
N CYS A 347 8.99 -16.14 2.34
CA CYS A 347 9.09 -14.68 2.24
C CYS A 347 10.36 -14.09 2.87
N GLY A 348 11.48 -14.80 2.85
CA GLY A 348 12.72 -14.36 3.51
C GLY A 348 13.21 -13.00 3.03
N GLU A 349 13.02 -12.67 1.75
CA GLU A 349 13.40 -11.38 1.15
C GLU A 349 12.60 -10.18 1.68
N TRP A 350 11.48 -10.44 2.37
CA TRP A 350 10.63 -9.42 2.99
C TRP A 350 10.92 -9.23 4.49
N MET A 351 11.95 -9.91 5.00
CA MET A 351 12.32 -9.90 6.42
C MET A 351 13.44 -8.92 6.75
N ASN A 352 13.78 -8.80 8.03
CA ASN A 352 14.96 -8.08 8.48
C ASN A 352 16.27 -8.72 7.96
N LEU A 353 17.37 -7.98 8.03
CA LEU A 353 18.67 -8.41 7.49
C LEU A 353 19.21 -9.67 8.16
N ASP A 354 18.99 -9.84 9.47
CA ASP A 354 19.44 -11.03 10.20
C ASP A 354 18.77 -12.29 9.65
N ARG A 355 17.46 -12.24 9.42
CA ARG A 355 16.67 -13.33 8.85
C ARG A 355 16.99 -13.57 7.38
N GLN A 356 17.20 -12.50 6.61
CA GLN A 356 17.63 -12.59 5.21
C GLN A 356 18.99 -13.29 5.08
N SER A 357 19.92 -13.05 6.01
CA SER A 357 21.24 -13.68 5.97
C SER A 357 21.16 -15.22 6.04
N LEU A 358 20.16 -15.76 6.74
CA LEU A 358 19.93 -17.21 6.85
C LEU A 358 19.52 -17.86 5.53
N LEU A 359 19.06 -17.09 4.53
CA LEU A 359 18.71 -17.62 3.20
C LEU A 359 19.94 -18.07 2.39
N TYR A 360 21.10 -17.52 2.71
CA TYR A 360 22.38 -17.95 2.11
C TYR A 360 22.91 -19.22 2.78
N GLU A 361 22.32 -19.63 3.89
CA GLU A 361 22.58 -20.86 4.61
C GLU A 361 21.44 -21.86 4.36
N PRO A 362 21.63 -23.17 4.54
CA PRO A 362 20.55 -24.15 4.45
C PRO A 362 19.61 -24.11 5.68
N HIS A 363 19.38 -22.93 6.24
CA HIS A 363 18.57 -22.69 7.43
C HIS A 363 17.26 -21.98 7.07
N MET A 364 16.19 -22.36 7.77
CA MET A 364 14.90 -21.69 7.65
C MET A 364 14.99 -20.33 8.37
N PRO A 365 14.49 -19.23 7.78
CA PRO A 365 14.62 -17.91 8.38
C PRO A 365 13.83 -17.79 9.70
N LEU A 366 12.68 -18.46 9.78
CA LEU A 366 11.81 -18.42 10.96
C LEU A 366 11.88 -19.73 11.77
N PRO A 367 11.82 -19.61 13.12
CA PRO A 367 12.07 -20.73 14.03
C PRO A 367 11.05 -21.86 13.89
N HIS A 368 9.80 -21.53 13.56
CA HIS A 368 8.74 -22.52 13.39
C HIS A 368 9.02 -23.50 12.24
N GLY A 369 9.81 -23.10 11.22
CA GLY A 369 10.15 -23.99 10.11
C GLY A 369 10.90 -25.25 10.57
N GLN A 370 11.85 -25.10 11.48
CA GLN A 370 12.57 -26.24 12.05
C GLN A 370 11.71 -27.04 13.01
N LEU A 371 10.89 -26.38 13.83
CA LEU A 371 9.99 -27.05 14.78
C LEU A 371 8.92 -27.89 14.08
N MET A 372 8.45 -27.46 12.91
CA MET A 372 7.56 -28.26 12.07
C MET A 372 8.27 -29.50 11.51
N LYS A 373 9.52 -29.36 11.05
CA LYS A 373 10.33 -30.49 10.53
C LYS A 373 10.60 -31.56 11.60
N THR A 374 10.86 -31.15 12.84
CA THR A 374 11.11 -32.10 13.95
C THR A 374 9.82 -32.67 14.55
N GLY A 375 8.65 -32.14 14.19
CA GLY A 375 7.36 -32.51 14.78
C GLY A 375 7.11 -31.93 16.17
N ALA A 376 7.96 -31.01 16.64
CA ALA A 376 7.77 -30.27 17.88
C ALA A 376 6.62 -29.25 17.79
N LEU A 377 6.40 -28.68 16.61
CA LEU A 377 5.24 -27.86 16.27
C LEU A 377 4.35 -28.60 15.27
N LYS A 378 3.07 -28.80 15.60
CA LYS A 378 2.10 -29.49 14.73
C LYS A 378 0.95 -28.57 14.36
N VAL A 379 0.52 -28.60 13.11
CA VAL A 379 -0.65 -27.87 12.64
C VAL A 379 -1.89 -28.76 12.72
N ILE A 380 -2.99 -28.22 13.23
CA ILE A 380 -4.30 -28.86 13.27
C ILE A 380 -5.26 -28.00 12.43
N PRO A 381 -5.61 -28.40 11.20
CA PRO A 381 -6.46 -27.59 10.32
C PRO A 381 -7.88 -27.41 10.84
N SER A 382 -8.45 -28.46 11.43
CA SER A 382 -9.80 -28.46 11.99
C SER A 382 -9.88 -29.41 13.17
N LEU A 383 -10.73 -29.07 14.14
CA LEU A 383 -11.06 -29.88 15.32
C LEU A 383 -12.29 -30.76 15.09
N ASP A 384 -12.96 -30.63 13.95
CA ASP A 384 -14.26 -31.26 13.64
C ASP A 384 -14.13 -32.63 12.95
N SER A 385 -12.90 -33.11 12.71
CA SER A 385 -12.67 -34.39 12.04
C SER A 385 -13.16 -35.58 12.87
N THR A 386 -13.69 -36.61 12.21
CA THR A 386 -14.16 -37.87 12.83
C THR A 386 -13.12 -38.55 13.71
N VAL A 387 -11.84 -38.28 13.47
CA VAL A 387 -10.72 -38.65 14.32
C VAL A 387 -10.33 -37.40 15.12
N LYS A 388 -10.47 -37.46 16.45
CA LYS A 388 -9.98 -36.39 17.32
C LYS A 388 -8.45 -36.32 17.20
N PRO A 389 -7.85 -35.15 16.98
CA PRO A 389 -6.41 -35.02 16.99
C PRO A 389 -5.86 -35.40 18.36
N GLU A 390 -4.80 -36.20 18.39
CA GLU A 390 -4.11 -36.58 19.63
C GLU A 390 -3.27 -35.39 20.12
N ILE A 391 -3.83 -34.65 21.07
CA ILE A 391 -3.17 -33.50 21.71
C ILE A 391 -2.52 -33.99 22.99
N ARG A 392 -1.19 -33.90 23.05
CA ARG A 392 -0.38 -34.34 24.19
C ARG A 392 -0.28 -33.22 25.21
N GLU A 393 -0.57 -33.50 26.47
CA GLU A 393 -0.51 -32.54 27.56
C GLU A 393 0.67 -32.85 28.50
N PRO A 394 1.33 -31.83 29.09
CA PRO A 394 1.10 -30.39 28.92
C PRO A 394 1.58 -29.85 27.56
N CYS A 395 0.85 -28.89 26.98
CA CYS A 395 1.19 -28.27 25.69
C CYS A 395 0.96 -26.76 25.63
N ILE A 396 1.45 -26.16 24.54
CA ILE A 396 1.09 -24.81 24.11
C ILE A 396 0.25 -24.90 22.84
N VAL A 397 -0.90 -24.25 22.82
CA VAL A 397 -1.79 -24.20 21.66
C VAL A 397 -2.01 -22.75 21.24
N PHE A 398 -1.73 -22.43 19.99
CA PHE A 398 -2.13 -21.19 19.34
C PHE A 398 -3.43 -21.43 18.57
N ALA A 399 -4.47 -20.65 18.85
CA ALA A 399 -5.79 -20.89 18.27
C ALA A 399 -6.56 -19.59 18.00
N GLY A 400 -7.07 -19.45 16.78
CA GLY A 400 -8.15 -18.54 16.39
C GLY A 400 -7.92 -17.04 16.60
N ASP A 401 -8.83 -16.23 16.05
CA ASP A 401 -8.85 -14.78 16.25
C ASP A 401 -9.57 -14.43 17.58
N PRO A 402 -8.92 -13.72 18.52
CA PRO A 402 -9.53 -13.26 19.76
C PRO A 402 -10.78 -12.39 19.60
N THR A 403 -10.94 -11.70 18.47
CA THR A 403 -12.16 -10.90 18.19
C THR A 403 -13.41 -11.79 18.06
N CYS A 404 -13.20 -13.08 17.75
CA CYS A 404 -14.23 -14.10 17.63
C CYS A 404 -14.07 -15.17 18.72
N ILE A 405 -13.74 -14.77 19.96
CA ILE A 405 -13.43 -15.69 21.06
C ILE A 405 -14.54 -16.69 21.37
N HIS A 406 -15.80 -16.38 21.04
CA HIS A 406 -16.98 -17.24 21.22
C HIS A 406 -17.22 -18.25 20.07
N LYS A 407 -16.33 -18.30 19.08
CA LYS A 407 -16.42 -19.22 17.94
C LYS A 407 -15.10 -19.93 17.64
N GLY A 408 -15.21 -21.06 16.96
CA GLY A 408 -14.07 -21.83 16.45
C GLY A 408 -13.22 -22.47 17.56
N SER A 409 -11.92 -22.55 17.31
CA SER A 409 -10.98 -23.34 18.10
C SER A 409 -10.80 -22.85 19.54
N ILE A 410 -10.92 -21.54 19.80
CA ILE A 410 -10.68 -20.97 21.14
C ILE A 410 -11.72 -21.51 22.13
N VAL A 411 -13.02 -21.37 21.83
CA VAL A 411 -14.10 -21.92 22.68
C VAL A 411 -13.97 -23.42 22.86
N TRP A 412 -13.59 -24.14 21.80
CA TRP A 412 -13.43 -25.59 21.87
C TRP A 412 -12.41 -25.94 22.97
N PHE A 413 -11.21 -25.33 22.95
CA PHE A 413 -10.19 -25.57 23.98
C PHE A 413 -10.63 -25.08 25.36
N MET A 414 -11.26 -23.91 25.45
CA MET A 414 -11.78 -23.41 26.73
C MET A 414 -12.80 -24.39 27.32
N ASN A 415 -13.66 -25.00 26.52
CA ASN A 415 -14.62 -26.01 26.97
C ASN A 415 -13.98 -27.34 27.36
N GLN A 416 -12.91 -27.77 26.68
CA GLN A 416 -12.17 -28.98 27.05
C GLN A 416 -11.35 -28.79 28.33
N TRP A 417 -10.76 -27.61 28.53
CA TRP A 417 -9.82 -27.32 29.61
C TRP A 417 -10.40 -26.55 30.79
N LYS A 418 -11.71 -26.29 30.78
CA LYS A 418 -12.42 -25.48 31.78
C LYS A 418 -12.25 -25.93 33.23
N SER A 419 -12.03 -27.21 33.49
CA SER A 419 -12.02 -27.77 34.86
C SER A 419 -10.72 -27.53 35.64
N SER A 420 -9.64 -27.04 35.00
CA SER A 420 -8.39 -26.73 35.70
C SER A 420 -8.15 -25.23 35.77
N LYS A 421 -8.06 -24.71 37.00
CA LYS A 421 -7.67 -23.33 37.28
C LYS A 421 -6.22 -23.00 36.88
N ASP A 422 -5.37 -24.01 36.79
CA ASP A 422 -3.95 -23.86 36.49
C ASP A 422 -3.70 -23.80 34.98
N ASN A 423 -4.62 -24.32 34.15
CA ASN A 423 -4.64 -24.04 32.71
C ASN A 423 -4.83 -22.54 32.47
N THR A 424 -4.10 -22.01 31.49
CA THR A 424 -4.06 -20.56 31.23
C THR A 424 -4.48 -20.23 29.80
N CYS A 425 -5.35 -19.25 29.63
CA CYS A 425 -5.72 -18.67 28.34
C CYS A 425 -5.17 -17.24 28.24
N LEU A 426 -4.39 -16.95 27.20
CA LEU A 426 -3.76 -15.65 26.95
C LEU A 426 -4.35 -15.03 25.68
N THR A 427 -4.84 -13.79 25.75
CA THR A 427 -5.26 -13.03 24.56
C THR A 427 -4.21 -11.95 24.25
N ILE A 428 -3.74 -11.91 23.00
CA ILE A 428 -2.61 -11.05 22.60
C ILE A 428 -2.96 -9.92 21.64
N VAL A 429 -4.19 -9.88 21.11
CA VAL A 429 -4.62 -8.83 20.17
C VAL A 429 -5.13 -7.62 20.95
N PRO A 430 -4.71 -6.37 20.65
CA PRO A 430 -5.15 -5.16 21.35
C PRO A 430 -6.66 -4.94 21.33
N GLU A 431 -7.32 -5.28 20.22
CA GLU A 431 -8.76 -5.09 20.00
C GLU A 431 -9.62 -6.21 20.62
N ALA A 432 -9.01 -7.17 21.32
CA ALA A 432 -9.73 -8.26 21.98
C ALA A 432 -10.54 -7.76 23.19
N PRO A 433 -11.70 -8.37 23.50
CA PRO A 433 -12.46 -8.04 24.70
C PRO A 433 -11.65 -8.25 25.99
N ILE A 434 -12.04 -7.60 27.09
CA ILE A 434 -11.34 -7.69 28.38
C ILE A 434 -11.70 -9.00 29.09
N THR A 435 -10.80 -9.50 29.95
CA THR A 435 -10.83 -10.83 30.58
C THR A 435 -12.16 -11.29 31.20
N ASP A 436 -12.97 -10.37 31.75
CA ASP A 436 -14.22 -10.72 32.44
C ASP A 436 -15.40 -10.97 31.47
N GLU A 437 -15.32 -10.44 30.24
CA GLU A 437 -16.31 -10.67 29.18
C GLU A 437 -16.01 -11.94 28.37
N ILE A 438 -14.75 -12.36 28.36
CA ILE A 438 -14.23 -13.50 27.58
C ILE A 438 -14.61 -14.85 28.19
N LYS A 439 -14.64 -14.94 29.52
CA LYS A 439 -14.62 -16.22 30.23
C LYS A 439 -16.02 -16.86 30.23
N PRO A 440 -16.21 -18.07 29.66
CA PRO A 440 -17.46 -18.81 29.81
C PRO A 440 -17.79 -18.98 31.30
N ARG A 441 -19.07 -18.90 31.67
CA ARG A 441 -19.53 -18.89 33.07
C ARG A 441 -19.02 -20.09 33.89
N ASP A 442 -18.81 -21.23 33.23
CA ASP A 442 -18.36 -22.48 33.86
C ASP A 442 -16.85 -22.77 33.66
N CYS A 443 -16.08 -21.77 33.24
CA CYS A 443 -14.64 -21.91 33.03
C CYS A 443 -13.88 -21.59 34.32
N GLU A 444 -12.97 -22.45 34.77
CA GLU A 444 -12.08 -22.16 35.91
C GLU A 444 -10.71 -21.66 35.47
N MET A 445 -10.36 -21.80 34.18
CA MET A 445 -9.05 -21.42 33.63
C MET A 445 -8.68 -19.97 33.99
N THR A 446 -7.38 -19.76 34.20
CA THR A 446 -6.81 -18.43 34.37
C THR A 446 -6.78 -17.73 33.00
N CYS A 447 -7.62 -16.71 32.80
CA CYS A 447 -7.64 -15.92 31.57
C CYS A 447 -6.88 -14.61 31.80
N VAL A 448 -5.92 -14.28 30.92
CA VAL A 448 -5.08 -13.08 31.05
C VAL A 448 -5.01 -12.35 29.72
N HIS A 449 -5.42 -11.09 29.71
CA HIS A 449 -5.23 -10.19 28.57
C HIS A 449 -3.84 -9.55 28.62
N THR A 450 -3.08 -9.73 27.53
CA THR A 450 -1.70 -9.27 27.39
C THR A 450 -1.46 -8.79 25.95
N PRO A 451 -1.96 -7.60 25.58
CA PRO A 451 -1.95 -7.14 24.18
C PRO A 451 -0.52 -6.86 23.72
N LEU A 452 -0.14 -7.46 22.59
CA LEU A 452 1.14 -7.27 21.91
C LEU A 452 0.96 -6.29 20.75
N ASP A 453 0.86 -5.00 21.06
CA ASP A 453 0.73 -3.96 20.04
C ASP A 453 2.12 -3.58 19.49
N THR A 454 2.33 -3.82 18.21
CA THR A 454 3.56 -3.47 17.49
C THR A 454 3.44 -2.16 16.73
N ARG A 455 2.27 -1.51 16.71
CA ARG A 455 2.05 -0.27 15.95
C ARG A 455 2.89 0.89 16.50
N LEU A 456 3.19 1.83 15.62
CA LEU A 456 3.88 3.07 15.93
C LEU A 456 3.03 3.89 16.91
N LYS A 457 3.67 4.45 17.94
CA LYS A 457 3.00 5.36 18.85
C LYS A 457 2.97 6.77 18.28
N LEU A 458 1.91 7.50 18.58
CA LEU A 458 1.78 8.90 18.16
C LEU A 458 2.94 9.78 18.68
N GLU A 459 3.41 9.53 19.91
CA GLU A 459 4.49 10.26 20.57
C GLU A 459 5.86 10.10 19.88
N ASP A 460 6.06 9.04 19.10
CA ASP A 460 7.32 8.77 18.42
C ASP A 460 7.43 9.55 17.09
N ILE A 461 6.33 10.05 16.54
CA ILE A 461 6.29 10.73 15.23
C ILE A 461 7.24 11.94 15.17
N PRO A 462 7.27 12.86 16.16
CA PRO A 462 8.22 13.97 16.13
C PRO A 462 9.67 13.53 16.01
N SER A 463 10.07 12.49 16.76
CA SER A 463 11.43 11.96 16.72
C SER A 463 11.81 11.42 15.34
N ILE A 464 10.89 10.68 14.70
CA ILE A 464 11.09 10.12 13.35
C ILE A 464 11.23 11.23 12.31
N LEU A 465 10.46 12.32 12.45
CA LEU A 465 10.50 13.44 11.51
C LEU A 465 11.73 14.35 11.70
N ARG A 466 12.27 14.46 12.93
CA ARG A 466 13.45 15.29 13.27
C ARG A 466 14.78 14.74 12.74
N VAL A 467 14.88 13.43 12.55
CA VAL A 467 16.15 12.74 12.17
C VAL A 467 16.66 13.14 10.77
N LYS A 468 15.91 13.95 10.01
CA LYS A 468 16.22 14.31 8.61
C LYS A 468 16.59 15.79 8.45
N GLN A 469 17.36 16.07 7.39
CA GLN A 469 17.91 17.38 7.01
C GLN A 469 16.89 18.54 7.11
N PRO A 470 17.36 19.79 7.26
CA PRO A 470 16.46 20.95 7.30
C PRO A 470 15.57 20.98 6.06
N LEU A 471 14.25 21.02 6.29
CA LEU A 471 13.26 21.07 5.22
C LEU A 471 13.44 22.33 4.37
N LYS A 472 13.44 22.14 3.05
CA LYS A 472 13.43 23.23 2.06
C LYS A 472 12.13 24.04 2.18
N ASP A 473 11.00 23.33 2.13
CA ASP A 473 9.64 23.89 2.15
C ASP A 473 8.82 23.44 3.37
N THR A 474 7.63 24.03 3.54
CA THR A 474 6.68 23.62 4.59
C THR A 474 6.17 22.20 4.33
N ARG A 475 6.34 21.32 5.32
CA ARG A 475 5.74 19.97 5.33
C ARG A 475 4.34 20.01 5.94
N TYR A 476 3.40 19.27 5.36
CA TYR A 476 2.07 19.05 5.92
C TYR A 476 1.99 17.68 6.57
N LEU A 477 1.60 17.61 7.83
CA LEU A 477 1.42 16.35 8.56
C LEU A 477 -0.05 16.15 8.92
N LEU A 478 -0.61 14.99 8.61
CA LEU A 478 -1.96 14.60 9.03
C LEU A 478 -1.85 13.49 10.07
N ILE A 479 -2.46 13.69 11.24
CA ILE A 479 -2.51 12.72 12.34
C ILE A 479 -3.97 12.50 12.81
N PRO A 480 -4.32 11.31 13.32
CA PRO A 480 -5.66 11.05 13.81
C PRO A 480 -5.96 11.86 15.08
N LYS A 481 -7.23 12.22 15.27
CA LYS A 481 -7.71 12.79 16.53
C LYS A 481 -7.74 11.71 17.61
N MET A 482 -6.81 11.84 18.55
CA MET A 482 -6.71 10.98 19.74
C MET A 482 -5.99 11.72 20.86
N LYS A 483 -5.92 11.11 22.04
CA LYS A 483 -5.18 11.69 23.18
C LYS A 483 -3.72 11.97 22.78
N GLY A 484 -3.17 13.10 23.20
CA GLY A 484 -1.81 13.52 22.87
C GLY A 484 -1.60 14.11 21.48
N ALA A 485 -2.59 14.08 20.57
CA ALA A 485 -2.45 14.67 19.24
C ALA A 485 -2.20 16.18 19.27
N ASP A 486 -2.82 16.91 20.19
CA ASP A 486 -2.61 18.35 20.36
C ASP A 486 -1.18 18.67 20.83
N LEU A 487 -0.61 17.85 21.73
CA LEU A 487 0.77 17.99 22.19
C LEU A 487 1.77 17.79 21.04
N VAL A 488 1.57 16.74 20.24
CA VAL A 488 2.39 16.48 19.04
C VAL A 488 2.28 17.63 18.04
N LYS A 489 1.08 18.18 17.87
CA LYS A 489 0.86 19.36 17.01
C LYS A 489 1.61 20.60 17.51
N GLU A 490 1.56 20.88 18.81
CA GLU A 490 2.27 22.01 19.42
C GLU A 490 3.79 21.86 19.27
N GLU A 491 4.33 20.68 19.54
CA GLU A 491 5.75 20.38 19.42
C GLU A 491 6.26 20.59 17.98
N LEU A 492 5.56 20.04 17.00
CA LEU A 492 5.97 20.08 15.59
C LEU A 492 5.77 21.46 14.94
N SER A 493 4.74 22.20 15.36
CA SER A 493 4.44 23.52 14.80
C SER A 493 5.51 24.55 15.19
N ASN A 494 6.14 24.39 16.35
CA ASN A 494 7.16 25.31 16.85
C ASN A 494 8.55 25.04 16.26
N ASP A 495 8.84 23.79 15.85
CA ASP A 495 10.22 23.33 15.65
C ASP A 495 10.59 23.04 14.18
N LEU A 496 9.61 22.65 13.33
CA LEU A 496 9.92 21.89 12.10
C LEU A 496 9.38 22.46 10.78
N LYS A 497 9.01 23.75 10.69
CA LYS A 497 8.26 24.29 9.51
C LYS A 497 7.13 23.33 9.08
N THR A 498 6.53 22.63 10.02
CA THR A 498 5.59 21.54 9.75
C THR A 498 4.21 21.98 10.19
N LYS A 499 3.25 21.99 9.26
CA LYS A 499 1.86 22.30 9.56
C LYS A 499 1.10 21.01 9.83
N VAL A 500 0.64 20.84 11.07
CA VAL A 500 -0.07 19.65 11.51
C VAL A 500 -1.59 19.83 11.43
N TYR A 501 -2.26 18.89 10.79
CA TYR A 501 -3.72 18.75 10.78
C TYR A 501 -4.13 17.50 11.55
N ILE A 502 -5.13 17.66 12.41
CA ILE A 502 -5.71 16.56 13.17
C ILE A 502 -7.02 16.19 12.47
N TYR A 503 -7.21 14.93 12.08
CA TYR A 503 -8.37 14.48 11.34
C TYR A 503 -9.28 13.55 12.15
N THR A 504 -10.57 13.62 11.87
CA THR A 504 -11.58 12.66 12.31
C THR A 504 -12.21 11.94 11.12
N ILE A 505 -12.89 10.83 11.38
CA ILE A 505 -13.62 10.11 10.32
C ILE A 505 -14.73 11.02 9.77
N GLY A 506 -14.77 11.18 8.45
CA GLY A 506 -15.68 12.07 7.73
C GLY A 506 -15.04 13.40 7.30
N ASP A 507 -13.92 13.81 7.90
CA ASP A 507 -13.28 15.08 7.59
C ASP A 507 -12.71 15.12 6.17
N ILE A 508 -12.83 16.29 5.52
CA ILE A 508 -12.20 16.59 4.24
C ILE A 508 -11.13 17.66 4.47
N ILE A 509 -9.87 17.25 4.41
CA ILE A 509 -8.72 18.12 4.62
C ILE A 509 -8.20 18.61 3.28
N HIS A 510 -8.08 19.94 3.17
CA HIS A 510 -7.52 20.60 2.01
C HIS A 510 -6.04 20.90 2.26
N ILE A 511 -5.17 20.25 1.49
CA ILE A 511 -3.73 20.51 1.50
C ILE A 511 -3.39 21.32 0.26
N ASP A 512 -2.98 22.56 0.48
CA ASP A 512 -2.53 23.44 -0.59
C ASP A 512 -1.05 23.18 -0.89
N LEU A 513 -0.83 22.22 -1.78
CA LEU A 513 0.49 21.95 -2.33
C LEU A 513 0.74 22.95 -3.46
N LYS A 514 1.39 24.08 -3.13
CA LYS A 514 1.74 25.12 -4.12
C LYS A 514 2.55 24.50 -5.27
N ARG A 515 2.19 24.90 -6.49
CA ARG A 515 2.94 24.60 -7.71
C ARG A 515 3.46 25.93 -8.26
N GLU A 516 4.73 26.23 -8.02
CA GLU A 516 5.34 27.47 -8.50
C GLU A 516 5.89 27.32 -9.93
N TRP A 517 6.37 26.13 -10.26
CA TRP A 517 7.00 25.81 -11.53
C TRP A 517 6.41 24.51 -12.08
N GLU A 518 6.37 24.40 -13.41
CA GLU A 518 5.99 23.17 -14.10
C GLU A 518 7.16 22.70 -14.97
N GLU A 519 7.48 21.41 -14.90
CA GLU A 519 8.55 20.81 -15.71
C GLU A 519 8.04 20.66 -17.15
N ILE A 520 8.81 21.20 -18.08
CA ILE A 520 8.51 21.19 -19.51
C ILE A 520 9.69 20.54 -20.22
N THR A 521 9.43 19.52 -21.02
CA THR A 521 10.43 18.91 -21.89
C THR A 521 10.53 19.72 -23.19
N VAL A 522 11.75 19.92 -23.68
CA VAL A 522 11.98 20.60 -24.97
C VAL A 522 12.11 19.52 -26.05
N SER A 523 11.29 19.62 -27.09
CA SER A 523 11.37 18.68 -28.22
C SER A 523 12.76 18.71 -28.87
N GLU A 524 13.20 17.58 -29.42
CA GLU A 524 14.51 17.46 -30.07
C GLU A 524 14.70 18.50 -31.20
N LYS A 525 13.63 18.79 -31.94
CA LYS A 525 13.62 19.79 -33.03
C LYS A 525 13.88 21.21 -32.51
N LEU A 526 13.22 21.59 -31.41
CA LEU A 526 13.42 22.90 -30.80
C LEU A 526 14.81 22.99 -30.16
N ALA A 527 15.25 21.94 -29.46
CA ALA A 527 16.56 21.88 -28.79
C ALA A 527 17.73 22.17 -29.75
N LYS A 528 17.69 21.65 -30.98
CA LYS A 528 18.72 21.91 -32.02
C LYS A 528 18.80 23.37 -32.47
N SER A 529 17.73 24.14 -32.30
CA SER A 529 17.67 25.55 -32.70
C SER A 529 18.10 26.53 -31.61
N ILE A 530 18.33 26.05 -30.38
CA ILE A 530 18.68 26.89 -29.23
C ILE A 530 20.15 27.33 -29.36
N ILE A 531 20.37 28.63 -29.51
CA ILE A 531 21.71 29.22 -29.57
C ILE A 531 21.93 30.09 -28.32
N PRO A 532 22.87 29.72 -27.43
CA PRO A 532 23.15 30.52 -26.24
C PRO A 532 23.83 31.85 -26.62
N THR A 533 23.39 32.91 -25.95
CA THR A 533 23.89 34.28 -26.07
C THR A 533 24.51 34.75 -24.76
N HIS A 534 25.56 35.57 -24.85
CA HIS A 534 26.24 36.13 -23.69
C HIS A 534 25.57 37.43 -23.24
N ARG A 535 25.22 37.55 -21.95
CA ARG A 535 24.96 38.85 -21.32
C ARG A 535 26.09 39.17 -20.36
N GLN A 536 26.72 40.32 -20.53
CA GLN A 536 27.48 40.91 -19.44
C GLN A 536 26.52 41.67 -18.53
N VAL A 537 26.44 41.23 -17.27
CA VAL A 537 25.76 41.99 -16.22
C VAL A 537 26.85 42.53 -15.30
N ASN A 538 26.94 43.86 -15.18
CA ASN A 538 27.87 44.59 -14.31
C ASN A 538 29.33 44.13 -14.37
N GLY A 539 29.89 44.03 -15.59
CA GLY A 539 31.34 43.94 -15.85
C GLY A 539 32.06 42.66 -15.42
N HIS A 540 31.51 41.83 -14.54
CA HIS A 540 32.24 40.69 -13.94
C HIS A 540 31.46 39.36 -13.92
N HIS A 541 30.23 39.29 -14.43
CA HIS A 541 29.53 38.01 -14.61
C HIS A 541 29.03 37.86 -16.06
N VAL A 542 29.47 36.79 -16.71
CA VAL A 542 28.99 36.35 -18.03
C VAL A 542 28.03 35.18 -17.78
N SER A 543 26.73 35.44 -17.88
CA SER A 543 25.72 34.39 -17.85
C SER A 543 25.32 34.06 -19.29
N LEU A 544 25.43 32.79 -19.67
CA LEU A 544 24.91 32.27 -20.94
C LEU A 544 23.40 32.11 -20.82
N TYR A 545 22.63 32.70 -21.74
CA TYR A 545 21.18 32.55 -21.81
C TYR A 545 20.75 32.36 -23.25
N ALA A 546 19.73 31.53 -23.49
CA ALA A 546 19.13 31.37 -24.80
C ALA A 546 17.62 31.61 -24.69
N PRO A 547 17.03 32.54 -25.45
CA PRO A 547 15.58 32.66 -25.50
C PRO A 547 15.00 31.43 -26.20
N ILE A 548 14.02 30.78 -25.56
CA ILE A 548 13.32 29.62 -26.12
C ILE A 548 11.88 30.05 -26.40
N ASN A 549 11.48 30.01 -27.67
CA ASN A 549 10.12 30.28 -28.11
C ASN A 549 9.56 29.03 -28.81
N GLY A 550 8.32 28.67 -28.47
CA GLY A 550 7.68 27.48 -29.04
C GLY A 550 6.22 27.38 -28.66
N ILE A 551 5.55 26.40 -29.27
CA ILE A 551 4.18 26.01 -28.94
C ILE A 551 4.25 24.90 -27.89
N LEU A 552 3.65 25.15 -26.72
CA LEU A 552 3.54 24.15 -25.67
C LEU A 552 2.44 23.15 -26.03
N ASN A 553 2.84 21.91 -26.32
CA ASN A 553 1.90 20.82 -26.53
C ASN A 553 1.61 20.14 -25.19
N VAL A 554 0.32 19.99 -24.88
CA VAL A 554 -0.13 19.36 -23.63
C VAL A 554 -0.86 18.08 -24.00
N TYR A 555 -0.20 16.93 -23.80
CA TYR A 555 -0.80 15.63 -24.11
C TYR A 555 -0.50 14.62 -22.99
N ASN A 556 -1.54 13.98 -22.44
CA ASN A 556 -1.44 13.04 -21.31
C ASN A 556 -0.59 13.58 -20.14
N ASN A 557 -0.72 14.88 -19.84
CA ASN A 557 0.03 15.61 -18.81
C ASN A 557 1.55 15.69 -19.03
N ASN A 558 2.04 15.28 -20.19
CA ASN A 558 3.37 15.62 -20.65
C ASN A 558 3.30 16.98 -21.33
N LEU A 559 4.12 17.91 -20.83
CA LEU A 559 4.27 19.27 -21.32
C LEU A 559 5.52 19.29 -22.20
N GLU A 560 5.34 19.28 -23.52
CA GLU A 560 6.46 19.29 -24.45
C GLU A 560 6.42 20.55 -25.31
N LEU A 561 7.54 21.30 -25.33
CA LEU A 561 7.68 22.53 -26.11
C LEU A 561 8.19 22.21 -27.53
N HIS A 562 7.37 22.54 -28.52
CA HIS A 562 7.65 22.33 -29.95
C HIS A 562 7.98 23.65 -30.65
N PRO A 563 8.73 23.63 -31.77
CA PRO A 563 9.02 24.84 -32.52
C PRO A 563 7.73 25.44 -33.12
N ASP A 564 7.64 26.76 -33.08
CA ASP A 564 6.51 27.49 -33.66
C ASP A 564 6.62 27.52 -35.19
N MET A 565 5.86 26.62 -35.84
CA MET A 565 5.81 26.52 -37.31
C MET A 565 4.89 27.58 -37.95
N SER A 566 4.17 28.39 -37.17
CA SER A 566 3.23 29.38 -37.70
C SER A 566 3.93 30.65 -38.24
N ASN A 567 5.16 30.92 -37.80
CA ASN A 567 5.96 32.08 -38.21
C ASN A 567 6.90 31.83 -39.42
N LEU A 568 6.86 30.65 -40.04
CA LEU A 568 7.70 30.31 -41.20
C LEU A 568 7.18 30.86 -42.54
N ARG A 569 6.08 31.62 -42.56
CA ARG A 569 5.46 32.06 -43.81
C ARG A 569 5.73 33.49 -44.28
N ASP A 570 6.32 34.40 -43.49
CA ASP A 570 6.48 35.79 -44.01
C ASP A 570 7.64 36.66 -43.47
N ASN A 571 8.58 36.15 -42.69
CA ASN A 571 9.75 36.96 -42.31
C ASN A 571 10.99 36.53 -43.10
N GLY A 572 11.37 37.35 -44.08
CA GLY A 572 12.66 37.28 -44.76
C GLY A 572 13.80 37.33 -43.74
N GLN A 573 14.28 36.16 -43.32
CA GLN A 573 15.46 36.06 -42.48
C GLN A 573 16.66 36.55 -43.29
N ALA A 574 17.33 37.58 -42.77
CA ALA A 574 18.66 37.95 -43.23
C ALA A 574 19.59 36.74 -43.06
N LEU A 575 19.93 36.09 -44.18
CA LEU A 575 20.91 35.02 -44.23
C LEU A 575 22.26 35.58 -43.77
N ARG A 576 22.68 35.26 -42.52
CA ARG A 576 24.06 35.47 -42.08
C ARG A 576 24.89 34.30 -42.57
N ILE A 577 25.50 34.47 -43.74
CA ILE A 577 26.40 33.48 -44.34
C ILE A 577 27.81 33.86 -43.92
N GLN A 578 28.50 32.97 -43.22
CA GLN A 578 29.91 33.15 -42.89
C GLN A 578 30.73 32.63 -44.08
N VAL A 579 31.24 33.55 -44.87
CA VAL A 579 31.84 33.26 -46.17
C VAL A 579 33.37 33.23 -46.03
N GLU A 580 33.97 32.03 -45.99
CA GLU A 580 35.43 31.88 -46.07
C GLU A 580 35.89 31.86 -47.54
N LEU A 581 36.79 32.77 -47.90
CA LEU A 581 37.26 32.96 -49.27
C LEU A 581 37.83 31.69 -49.91
N ASN A 582 38.53 30.86 -49.13
CA ASN A 582 39.12 29.61 -49.63
C ASN A 582 38.05 28.59 -50.07
N THR A 583 36.94 28.52 -49.34
CA THR A 583 35.81 27.62 -49.64
C THR A 583 35.09 28.06 -50.92
N ILE A 584 34.94 29.37 -51.12
CA ILE A 584 34.38 29.93 -52.36
C ILE A 584 35.26 29.57 -53.55
N ILE A 585 36.58 29.79 -53.45
CA ILE A 585 37.52 29.49 -54.54
C ILE A 585 37.45 28.00 -54.93
N GLN A 586 37.29 27.10 -53.96
CA GLN A 586 37.08 25.67 -54.25
C GLN A 586 35.76 25.41 -54.97
N GLN A 587 34.66 26.06 -54.58
CA GLN A 587 33.37 25.88 -55.26
C GLN A 587 33.37 26.43 -56.70
N PHE A 588 34.05 27.55 -56.97
CA PHE A 588 34.24 28.02 -58.34
C PHE A 588 35.06 27.04 -59.19
N LYS A 589 36.11 26.43 -58.62
CA LYS A 589 36.88 25.37 -59.28
C LYS A 589 36.06 24.11 -59.56
N GLN A 590 35.22 23.68 -58.62
CA GLN A 590 34.34 22.51 -58.81
C GLN A 590 33.33 22.73 -59.93
N ASN A 591 32.82 23.95 -60.06
CA ASN A 591 31.91 24.33 -61.15
C ASN A 591 32.64 24.66 -62.47
N SER A 592 33.97 24.47 -62.54
CA SER A 592 34.81 24.74 -63.72
C SER A 592 34.72 26.17 -64.26
N ILE A 593 34.49 27.15 -63.36
CA ILE A 593 34.41 28.57 -63.71
C ILE A 593 35.77 29.22 -63.41
N PRO A 594 36.49 29.76 -64.42
CA PRO A 594 37.71 30.50 -64.21
C PRO A 594 37.39 31.84 -63.52
N ILE A 595 38.20 32.22 -62.52
CA ILE A 595 38.00 33.46 -61.76
C ILE A 595 39.32 34.23 -61.63
N GLU A 596 39.25 35.56 -61.74
CA GLU A 596 40.33 36.46 -61.38
C GLU A 596 40.00 37.19 -60.08
N ILE A 597 40.95 37.22 -59.13
CA ILE A 597 40.75 37.82 -57.82
C ILE A 597 41.63 39.05 -57.70
N LYS A 598 41.02 40.21 -57.44
CA LYS A 598 41.69 41.48 -57.20
C LYS A 598 41.40 41.94 -55.76
N SER A 599 42.45 42.15 -54.98
CA SER A 599 42.34 42.73 -53.63
C SER A 599 42.69 44.22 -53.66
N SER A 600 41.79 45.07 -53.15
CA SER A 600 42.05 46.49 -52.94
C SER A 600 42.78 46.74 -51.62
N GLN A 601 43.45 47.90 -51.49
CA GLN A 601 44.17 48.30 -50.26
C GLN A 601 43.24 48.47 -49.05
N ASP A 602 41.93 48.67 -49.28
CA ASP A 602 40.89 48.81 -48.24
C ASP A 602 40.31 47.47 -47.74
N GLY A 603 40.88 46.33 -48.16
CA GLY A 603 40.42 44.99 -47.73
C GLY A 603 39.17 44.48 -48.47
N GLU A 604 38.70 45.19 -49.50
CA GLU A 604 37.67 44.72 -50.43
C GLU A 604 38.27 43.72 -51.45
N ILE A 605 37.63 42.56 -51.59
CA ILE A 605 38.02 41.52 -52.55
C ILE A 605 37.00 41.51 -53.68
N THR A 606 37.48 41.70 -54.91
CA THR A 606 36.65 41.60 -56.11
C THR A 606 37.01 40.33 -56.88
N ILE A 607 36.00 39.50 -57.14
CA ILE A 607 36.10 38.33 -58.01
C ILE A 607 35.49 38.70 -59.35
N GLU A 608 36.31 38.74 -60.39
CA GLU A 608 35.88 38.97 -61.78
C GLU A 608 35.72 37.62 -62.48
N LEU A 609 34.54 37.41 -63.07
CA LEU A 609 34.27 36.27 -63.94
C LEU A 609 34.73 36.59 -65.38
N PRO A 610 34.91 35.57 -66.25
CA PRO A 610 35.39 35.78 -67.61
C PRO A 610 34.35 36.53 -68.46
N SER A 611 34.79 37.08 -69.58
CA SER A 611 34.04 38.04 -70.41
C SER A 611 32.75 37.49 -71.03
N ASP A 612 32.55 36.17 -71.01
CA ASP A 612 31.31 35.49 -71.42
C ASP A 612 30.20 35.55 -70.37
N LEU A 613 30.55 35.73 -69.09
CA LEU A 613 29.60 35.82 -67.97
C LEU A 613 29.39 37.27 -67.47
N ASP A 614 30.29 38.20 -67.83
CA ASP A 614 30.29 39.64 -67.49
C ASP A 614 29.69 39.96 -66.11
N SER A 615 30.22 39.29 -65.08
CA SER A 615 29.71 39.36 -63.72
C SER A 615 30.85 39.56 -62.74
N ARG A 616 30.59 40.30 -61.66
CA ARG A 616 31.58 40.62 -60.62
C ARG A 616 30.97 40.41 -59.24
N VAL A 617 31.77 39.87 -58.32
CA VAL A 617 31.38 39.72 -56.92
C VAL A 617 32.30 40.55 -56.05
N HIS A 618 31.72 41.48 -55.30
CA HIS A 618 32.43 42.31 -54.33
C HIS A 618 32.19 41.76 -52.92
N ILE A 619 33.28 41.37 -52.24
CA ILE A 619 33.27 40.86 -50.88
C ILE A 619 33.90 41.92 -49.97
N ARG A 620 33.10 42.44 -49.04
CA ARG A 620 33.48 43.36 -47.98
C ARG A 620 33.30 42.68 -46.62
N GLN A 621 33.86 43.26 -45.56
CA GLN A 621 33.80 42.68 -44.20
C GLN A 621 32.38 42.30 -43.76
N ASP A 622 31.37 43.10 -44.13
CA ASP A 622 29.99 42.90 -43.66
C ASP A 622 28.99 42.59 -44.81
N SER A 623 29.43 42.47 -46.06
CA SER A 623 28.52 42.24 -47.18
C SER A 623 29.17 41.60 -48.40
N VAL A 624 28.39 40.79 -49.11
CA VAL A 624 28.73 40.25 -50.43
C VAL A 624 27.73 40.82 -51.43
N THR A 625 28.23 41.52 -52.45
CA THR A 625 27.42 42.11 -53.51
C THR A 625 27.74 41.42 -54.83
N ILE A 626 26.72 40.83 -55.48
CA ILE A 626 26.84 40.20 -56.79
C ILE A 626 26.28 41.16 -57.84
N VAL A 627 27.12 41.58 -58.78
CA VAL A 627 26.76 42.42 -59.93
C VAL A 627 26.79 41.54 -61.17
N SER A 628 25.64 41.35 -61.81
CA SER A 628 25.48 40.49 -62.98
C SER A 628 24.25 40.93 -63.76
N ASP A 629 24.36 41.05 -65.08
CA ASP A 629 23.25 41.45 -65.95
C ASP A 629 22.40 40.25 -66.41
N ASP A 630 22.92 39.02 -66.32
CA ASP A 630 22.18 37.79 -66.63
C ASP A 630 21.61 37.13 -65.36
N GLU A 631 20.28 36.98 -65.33
CA GLU A 631 19.55 36.38 -64.20
C GLU A 631 19.94 34.91 -63.94
N ARG A 632 20.33 34.16 -64.97
CA ARG A 632 20.78 32.76 -64.83
C ARG A 632 22.14 32.68 -64.13
N VAL A 633 23.04 33.60 -64.48
CA VAL A 633 24.36 33.72 -63.85
C VAL A 633 24.21 34.18 -62.39
N ARG A 634 23.29 35.12 -62.13
CA ARG A 634 22.94 35.55 -60.76
C ARG A 634 22.41 34.41 -59.91
N SER A 635 21.55 33.55 -60.44
CA SER A 635 21.02 32.38 -59.73
C SER A 635 22.11 31.34 -59.44
N LEU A 636 23.01 31.09 -60.40
CA LEU A 636 24.17 30.22 -60.23
C LEU A 636 25.11 30.75 -59.15
N LEU A 637 25.49 32.03 -59.21
CA LEU A 637 26.32 32.67 -58.20
C LEU A 637 25.66 32.64 -56.84
N LYS A 638 24.34 32.88 -56.75
CA LYS A 638 23.60 32.75 -55.51
C LYS A 638 23.69 31.33 -54.92
N SER A 639 23.65 30.29 -55.74
CA SER A 639 23.79 28.91 -55.26
C SER A 639 25.18 28.59 -54.72
N ILE A 640 26.24 29.18 -55.29
CA ILE A 640 27.63 28.99 -54.86
C ILE A 640 27.89 29.64 -53.49
N PHE A 641 27.19 30.73 -53.16
CA PHE A 641 27.38 31.44 -51.89
C PHE A 641 26.43 30.99 -50.77
N ILE A 642 25.32 30.29 -51.07
CA ILE A 642 24.33 29.86 -50.08
C ILE A 642 24.52 28.39 -49.65
N ASN A 643 25.26 27.57 -50.42
CA ASN A 643 25.49 26.15 -50.14
C ASN A 643 26.68 25.87 -49.22
#